data_AF-A0A6C0ISV4-F1
#
_entry.id   AF-A0A6C0ISV4-F1
#
_cell.length_a   1.000
_cell.length_b   1.000
_cell.length_c   1.000
_cell.angle_alpha   90.00
_cell.angle_beta   90.00
_cell.angle_gamma   90.00
#
_symmetry.space_group_name_H-M   'P 1'
#
loop_
_entity.id
_entity.type
_entity.pdbx_description
1 polymer ?
#
loop_
_entity_poly.entity_id
_entity_poly.type
_entity_poly.pdbx_seq_one_letter_code
_entity_poly.pdbx_strand_id
1 'polypeptide(L)'
;MDLNNNLTKSNSIVNPLLKNKFEIEIDDTLIDLAYLPGNINISRYFSKLYILTPFSNQPVDKEFYSKNISVSKWDEYKSKLVLSEASIKLIKNFDHSHNITLVNSSDISCFNHFGYDMEEKIIVLPIFNVSYLNIQNYTKIYQGHYTLEDLYNVIVLNNLFSKNSSNSFNSLVYITEIIKNLDETNYWDRKYNCLLNISRPYNSRKFRLSTLQNIKDKEIKTIINGIDTDNVGNKEIDNDYLKLIFNSKNFVDASSAINKNGYKLYKISKKCDISKEHINALFLKLNSVQSFYLFSNLLISKKYCHLVLNNFEILTKLQGTIHCFADLYRYLFGYAWLRFYMEESIKKTWTTKDDEFIFDINTASLLPVFPFTLEDIKSNPYLPIMVDDNSLQGVNNFGGFPFFCTINKDFENQGITNLDGYRKRMNLFISGNSSHDIFNNLDWNTLGIGISGSIMAACLQVRHPLVSLFKGQDNFDTDYNRYFNEYYAEADVDVMVKSDHPLDFIKKAKTVFNQVVVNVCGYNPTNAEPKHIKMNTIRTVFLFINNQFIKDNIETSTMSHEFIISNIKDDSVIELFKPIINKKIDIFYTNLFKEYTTEEINNIKNCHPELFEYNDTVYQININDNHKPVSDTITPVDITESEFEKIVEDNIDHVAKDFDKLKEDKIHNDVGINISFKVKISSTHIQRQLELFSIFNNDFFSLVAKFHMPCVRGYYDGNNVYLTPSCISAHMTYMNIDYKYFAGSKDPIEIIMKYRMRGFGVFLNKNEIDKAINYANKVTFWNNLYNINIGDKNSINSCLGSLSYSHNLYHPRLFNMDLISHDAPFVNIDDGYNNIPDQRMVNKESIHEYMTLHFNMASKNEFNMLKYRTIGKEGYVKPVEKWIIEAYFNINKSLYYKKGYKPNDVKGNSVMCQPIVDNSGDTSSEIDAVIEPNAILEND
;
A
#
# COMPACT_ATOMS: atom_id res chain seq x y z
N MET A 1 64.84 -76.04 8.75
CA MET A 1 64.49 -75.41 10.04
C MET A 1 63.89 -74.07 9.72
N ASP A 2 62.59 -73.97 9.96
CA ASP A 2 61.74 -72.81 9.71
C ASP A 2 62.23 -71.55 10.43
N LEU A 3 62.04 -70.39 9.78
CA LEU A 3 61.26 -69.29 10.35
C LEU A 3 61.06 -68.19 9.30
N ASN A 4 59.80 -68.11 8.84
CA ASN A 4 59.23 -66.98 8.11
C ASN A 4 59.37 -65.69 8.95
N ASN A 5 60.01 -64.66 8.40
CA ASN A 5 59.80 -63.29 8.82
C ASN A 5 59.00 -62.56 7.73
N ASN A 6 57.68 -62.50 7.95
CA ASN A 6 56.77 -61.60 7.27
C ASN A 6 57.11 -60.16 7.64
N LEU A 7 57.72 -59.42 6.71
CA LEU A 7 57.73 -57.96 6.73
C LEU A 7 56.33 -57.46 6.35
N THR A 8 55.51 -57.12 7.34
CA THR A 8 54.31 -56.30 7.15
C THR A 8 54.74 -54.90 6.70
N LYS A 9 54.66 -54.64 5.39
CA LYS A 9 54.66 -53.27 4.87
C LYS A 9 53.51 -52.52 5.55
N SER A 10 53.79 -51.43 6.23
CA SER A 10 52.77 -50.50 6.70
C SER A 10 52.01 -49.95 5.47
N ASN A 11 50.77 -50.40 5.25
CA ASN A 11 49.86 -49.88 4.22
C ASN A 11 49.32 -48.49 4.62
N SER A 12 50.21 -47.53 4.82
CA SER A 12 49.89 -46.13 5.09
C SER A 12 50.32 -45.26 3.92
N ILE A 13 49.42 -44.43 3.41
CA ILE A 13 49.72 -43.39 2.43
C ILE A 13 50.00 -42.08 3.15
N VAL A 14 50.88 -41.25 2.57
CA VAL A 14 51.03 -39.85 3.00
C VAL A 14 49.79 -39.10 2.54
N ASN A 15 49.11 -38.41 3.45
CA ASN A 15 47.89 -37.68 3.14
C ASN A 15 48.19 -36.61 2.07
N PRO A 16 47.61 -36.71 0.86
CA PRO A 16 47.92 -35.80 -0.23
C PRO A 16 47.50 -34.36 0.07
N LEU A 17 46.49 -34.15 0.93
CA LEU A 17 46.01 -32.84 1.35
C LEU A 17 46.94 -32.14 2.36
N LEU A 18 47.98 -32.84 2.86
CA LEU A 18 48.98 -32.28 3.78
C LEU A 18 50.37 -32.19 3.13
N LYS A 19 50.46 -32.42 1.82
CA LYS A 19 51.70 -32.25 1.05
C LYS A 19 51.97 -30.75 0.85
N ASN A 20 52.76 -30.16 1.73
CA ASN A 20 53.12 -28.73 1.72
C ASN A 20 54.14 -28.31 0.63
N LYS A 21 54.17 -28.94 -0.56
CA LYS A 21 55.00 -28.44 -1.66
C LYS A 21 54.12 -27.72 -2.67
N PHE A 22 54.05 -26.40 -2.55
CA PHE A 22 53.33 -25.51 -3.47
C PHE A 22 54.22 -25.15 -4.68
N GLU A 23 54.89 -26.13 -5.26
CA GLU A 23 55.87 -25.95 -6.34
C GLU A 23 55.33 -26.49 -7.68
N ILE A 24 55.38 -25.66 -8.73
CA ILE A 24 55.12 -26.07 -10.12
C ILE A 24 56.35 -25.86 -10.99
N GLU A 25 56.56 -26.73 -11.96
CA GLU A 25 57.67 -26.65 -12.92
C GLU A 25 57.11 -26.18 -14.26
N ILE A 26 57.61 -25.05 -14.76
CA ILE A 26 57.22 -24.48 -16.06
C ILE A 26 58.51 -24.08 -16.78
N ASP A 27 58.69 -24.57 -18.01
CA ASP A 27 59.86 -24.28 -18.86
C ASP A 27 61.20 -24.44 -18.11
N ASP A 28 61.40 -25.60 -17.47
CA ASP A 28 62.59 -25.94 -16.64
C ASP A 28 62.86 -25.00 -15.46
N THR A 29 61.84 -24.23 -15.04
CA THR A 29 61.92 -23.30 -13.90
C THR A 29 60.95 -23.73 -12.80
N LEU A 30 61.48 -23.88 -11.58
CA LEU A 30 60.72 -24.29 -10.39
C LEU A 30 60.13 -23.05 -9.72
N ILE A 31 58.80 -22.91 -9.76
CA ILE A 31 58.07 -21.78 -9.19
C ILE A 31 57.40 -22.22 -7.89
N ASP A 32 57.84 -21.64 -6.77
CA ASP A 32 57.14 -21.76 -5.49
C ASP A 32 55.97 -20.76 -5.43
N LEU A 33 54.76 -21.31 -5.52
CA LEU A 33 53.50 -20.58 -5.48
C LEU A 33 53.21 -20.00 -4.07
N ALA A 34 53.94 -20.38 -3.01
CA ALA A 34 53.74 -19.90 -1.65
C ALA A 34 54.31 -18.49 -1.38
N TYR A 35 55.25 -17.99 -2.19
CA TYR A 35 55.94 -16.70 -2.01
C TYR A 35 55.48 -15.59 -2.97
N LEU A 36 54.45 -15.83 -3.78
CA LEU A 36 53.94 -14.82 -4.72
C LEU A 36 53.07 -13.79 -3.99
N PRO A 37 53.43 -12.49 -3.97
CA PRO A 37 52.58 -11.47 -3.36
C PRO A 37 51.35 -11.23 -4.24
N GLY A 38 50.17 -11.48 -3.69
CA GLY A 38 48.89 -11.11 -4.28
C GLY A 38 48.17 -12.25 -5.00
N ASN A 39 46.90 -12.39 -4.65
CA ASN A 39 45.86 -13.32 -5.13
C ASN A 39 45.54 -13.23 -6.65
N ILE A 40 46.53 -13.01 -7.52
CA ILE A 40 46.39 -12.71 -8.96
C ILE A 40 47.15 -13.71 -9.85
N ASN A 41 48.18 -14.41 -9.34
CA ASN A 41 49.01 -15.28 -10.19
C ASN A 41 48.60 -16.76 -10.24
N ILE A 42 47.97 -17.34 -9.21
CA ILE A 42 47.54 -18.76 -9.25
C ILE A 42 46.53 -19.02 -10.37
N SER A 43 45.60 -18.08 -10.59
CA SER A 43 44.63 -18.11 -11.68
C SER A 43 45.24 -17.99 -13.09
N ARG A 44 46.54 -17.71 -13.21
CA ARG A 44 47.25 -17.77 -14.51
C ARG A 44 47.68 -19.18 -14.87
N TYR A 45 47.90 -20.03 -13.87
CA TYR A 45 48.41 -21.39 -14.05
C TYR A 45 47.31 -22.45 -13.93
N PHE A 46 46.26 -22.16 -13.17
CA PHE A 46 45.12 -23.04 -13.02
C PHE A 46 43.85 -22.32 -13.46
N SER A 47 43.12 -22.92 -14.40
CA SER A 47 41.83 -22.43 -14.86
C SER A 47 40.67 -22.86 -13.95
N LYS A 48 40.89 -23.93 -13.17
CA LYS A 48 39.87 -24.62 -12.36
C LYS A 48 40.35 -24.84 -10.93
N LEU A 49 39.40 -24.77 -9.99
CA LEU A 49 39.59 -25.17 -8.59
C LEU A 49 38.69 -26.38 -8.30
N TYR A 50 39.13 -27.30 -7.46
CA TYR A 50 38.29 -28.39 -6.99
C TYR A 50 38.03 -28.26 -5.49
N ILE A 51 36.81 -28.54 -5.04
CA ILE A 51 36.45 -28.56 -3.62
C ILE A 51 36.22 -30.00 -3.20
N LEU A 52 36.91 -30.43 -2.14
CA LEU A 52 36.70 -31.73 -1.53
C LEU A 52 35.83 -31.56 -0.27
N THR A 53 34.64 -32.15 -0.27
CA THR A 53 33.62 -31.89 0.75
C THR A 53 32.78 -33.13 1.09
N PRO A 54 32.21 -33.26 2.31
CA PRO A 54 31.29 -34.34 2.65
C PRO A 54 29.99 -34.35 1.85
N PHE A 55 29.47 -35.52 1.50
CA PHE A 55 28.14 -35.65 0.89
C PHE A 55 27.00 -35.25 1.84
N SER A 56 27.16 -35.47 3.14
CA SER A 56 26.18 -35.16 4.19
C SER A 56 26.85 -34.38 5.33
N ASN A 57 26.09 -33.75 6.24
CA ASN A 57 26.63 -32.94 7.35
C ASN A 57 27.32 -33.79 8.46
N GLN A 58 27.93 -34.92 8.09
CA GLN A 58 28.74 -35.73 9.00
C GLN A 58 30.19 -35.21 8.98
N PRO A 59 30.75 -34.85 10.14
CA PRO A 59 32.13 -34.36 10.22
C PRO A 59 33.12 -35.48 9.89
N VAL A 60 34.25 -35.09 9.33
CA VAL A 60 35.35 -36.01 9.07
C VAL A 60 36.13 -36.25 10.37
N ASP A 61 36.40 -37.53 10.70
CA ASP A 61 37.08 -37.92 11.93
C ASP A 61 38.51 -37.35 12.03
N LYS A 62 39.02 -37.19 13.26
CA LYS A 62 40.35 -36.61 13.54
C LYS A 62 41.50 -37.31 12.82
N GLU A 63 41.35 -38.61 12.57
CA GLU A 63 42.36 -39.45 11.90
C GLU A 63 42.62 -39.02 10.45
N PHE A 64 41.64 -38.40 9.78
CA PHE A 64 41.81 -37.89 8.41
C PHE A 64 42.80 -36.72 8.34
N TYR A 65 43.01 -36.00 9.43
CA TYR A 65 43.99 -34.90 9.51
C TYR A 65 45.42 -35.39 9.84
N SER A 66 45.63 -36.71 9.93
CA SER A 66 46.95 -37.26 10.17
C SER A 66 47.82 -37.23 8.91
N LYS A 67 49.14 -37.03 9.10
CA LYS A 67 50.13 -36.99 8.01
C LYS A 67 50.20 -38.31 7.23
N ASN A 68 49.96 -39.43 7.91
CA ASN A 68 49.94 -40.77 7.34
C ASN A 68 48.60 -41.42 7.68
N ILE A 69 47.83 -41.80 6.66
CA ILE A 69 46.53 -42.47 6.80
C ILE A 69 46.62 -43.89 6.21
N SER A 70 45.96 -44.86 6.84
CA SER A 70 45.91 -46.22 6.29
C SER A 70 45.10 -46.27 5.00
N VAL A 71 45.51 -47.11 4.05
CA VAL A 71 44.81 -47.27 2.75
C VAL A 71 43.34 -47.64 2.96
N SER A 72 43.06 -48.55 3.89
CA SER A 72 41.68 -48.96 4.22
C SER A 72 40.83 -47.81 4.75
N LYS A 73 41.42 -46.88 5.51
CA LYS A 73 40.71 -45.72 6.05
C LYS A 73 40.51 -44.63 5.00
N TRP A 74 41.48 -44.43 4.10
CA TRP A 74 41.33 -43.55 2.94
C TRP A 74 40.19 -44.01 2.02
N ASP A 75 40.10 -45.32 1.76
CA ASP A 75 39.03 -45.91 0.95
C ASP A 75 37.65 -45.79 1.61
N GLU A 76 37.55 -45.80 2.94
CA GLU A 76 36.28 -45.58 3.65
C GLU A 76 35.68 -44.20 3.37
N TYR A 77 36.54 -43.19 3.15
CA TYR A 77 36.09 -41.83 2.83
C TYR A 77 35.58 -41.69 1.39
N LYS A 78 35.83 -42.68 0.52
CA LYS A 78 35.38 -42.66 -0.88
C LYS A 78 33.87 -42.50 -1.01
N SER A 79 33.08 -43.07 -0.10
CA SER A 79 31.62 -42.90 -0.12
C SER A 79 31.12 -41.70 0.69
N LYS A 80 32.01 -41.01 1.41
CA LYS A 80 31.68 -39.93 2.35
C LYS A 80 32.03 -38.55 1.80
N LEU A 81 33.09 -38.45 1.00
CA LEU A 81 33.58 -37.22 0.41
C LEU A 81 33.32 -37.18 -1.10
N VAL A 82 33.17 -35.98 -1.64
CA VAL A 82 33.04 -35.73 -3.07
C VAL A 82 33.94 -34.59 -3.49
N LEU A 83 34.60 -34.78 -4.63
CA LEU A 83 35.34 -33.76 -5.32
C LEU A 83 34.41 -33.06 -6.32
N SER A 84 34.31 -31.74 -6.23
CA SER A 84 33.45 -30.92 -7.09
C SER A 84 34.24 -29.80 -7.76
N GLU A 85 34.02 -29.59 -9.06
CA GLU A 85 34.63 -28.48 -9.79
C GLU A 85 34.00 -27.16 -9.34
N ALA A 86 34.84 -26.14 -9.13
CA ALA A 86 34.44 -24.82 -8.68
C ALA A 86 35.22 -23.72 -9.41
N SER A 87 34.66 -22.50 -9.39
CA SER A 87 35.30 -21.34 -10.00
C SER A 87 36.63 -21.02 -9.32
N ILE A 88 37.69 -20.84 -10.10
CA ILE A 88 38.99 -20.38 -9.60
C ILE A 88 38.90 -18.99 -8.94
N LYS A 89 37.78 -18.28 -9.03
CA LYS A 89 37.58 -17.02 -8.28
C LYS A 89 37.44 -17.24 -6.77
N LEU A 90 37.16 -18.47 -6.29
CA LEU A 90 36.99 -18.77 -4.85
C LEU A 90 38.25 -18.48 -4.02
N ILE A 91 39.45 -18.64 -4.60
CA ILE A 91 40.74 -18.33 -3.95
C ILE A 91 40.97 -16.83 -3.73
N LYS A 92 40.05 -15.95 -4.13
CA LYS A 92 40.07 -14.54 -3.68
C LYS A 92 39.69 -14.40 -2.19
N ASN A 93 39.00 -15.38 -1.62
CA ASN A 93 38.75 -15.44 -0.19
C ASN A 93 40.05 -15.78 0.55
N PHE A 94 40.39 -15.01 1.59
CA PHE A 94 41.62 -15.16 2.34
C PHE A 94 41.77 -16.56 2.96
N ASP A 95 40.73 -17.04 3.66
CA ASP A 95 40.75 -18.35 4.31
C ASP A 95 40.85 -19.47 3.28
N HIS A 96 40.22 -19.32 2.12
CA HIS A 96 40.33 -20.31 1.05
C HIS A 96 41.73 -20.35 0.45
N SER A 97 42.32 -19.19 0.16
CA SER A 97 43.68 -19.10 -0.37
C SER A 97 44.75 -19.68 0.57
N HIS A 98 44.52 -19.66 1.88
CA HIS A 98 45.45 -20.21 2.87
C HIS A 98 45.26 -21.72 3.10
N ASN A 99 44.12 -22.28 2.67
CA ASN A 99 43.77 -23.68 2.89
C ASN A 99 43.77 -24.52 1.61
N ILE A 100 44.06 -23.94 0.44
CA ILE A 100 44.23 -24.71 -0.79
C ILE A 100 45.46 -25.60 -0.74
N THR A 101 45.37 -26.73 -1.43
CA THR A 101 46.41 -27.78 -1.48
C THR A 101 46.65 -28.14 -2.95
N LEU A 102 47.91 -28.28 -3.34
CA LEU A 102 48.28 -28.76 -4.67
C LEU A 102 48.48 -30.28 -4.60
N VAL A 103 47.67 -31.02 -5.36
CA VAL A 103 47.69 -32.49 -5.32
C VAL A 103 47.77 -33.07 -6.72
N ASN A 104 48.35 -34.27 -6.83
CA ASN A 104 48.27 -35.03 -8.07
C ASN A 104 46.85 -35.57 -8.22
N SER A 105 46.27 -35.46 -9.41
CA SER A 105 44.90 -35.93 -9.66
C SER A 105 44.72 -37.43 -9.38
N SER A 106 45.78 -38.24 -9.56
CA SER A 106 45.82 -39.65 -9.19
C SER A 106 45.49 -39.90 -7.71
N ASP A 107 45.96 -39.03 -6.81
CA ASP A 107 45.89 -39.23 -5.36
C ASP A 107 44.47 -39.03 -4.79
N ILE A 108 43.63 -38.29 -5.52
CA ILE A 108 42.27 -37.91 -5.10
C ILE A 108 41.19 -38.32 -6.10
N SER A 109 41.57 -39.03 -7.17
CA SER A 109 40.67 -39.54 -8.21
C SER A 109 39.52 -40.40 -7.67
N CYS A 110 39.73 -41.07 -6.53
CA CYS A 110 38.71 -41.87 -5.87
C CYS A 110 37.46 -41.06 -5.45
N PHE A 111 37.60 -39.75 -5.22
CA PHE A 111 36.51 -38.84 -4.84
C PHE A 111 35.85 -38.13 -6.04
N ASN A 112 36.37 -38.31 -7.26
CA ASN A 112 35.82 -37.71 -8.49
C ASN A 112 34.60 -38.51 -8.99
N HIS A 113 33.48 -38.43 -8.26
CA HIS A 113 32.25 -39.14 -8.60
C HIS A 113 31.54 -38.60 -9.85
N PHE A 114 31.85 -37.37 -10.26
CA PHE A 114 31.23 -36.71 -11.41
C PHE A 114 31.97 -36.92 -12.73
N GLY A 115 33.12 -37.60 -12.70
CA GLY A 115 33.88 -37.91 -13.92
C GLY A 115 34.52 -36.70 -14.58
N TYR A 116 34.96 -35.71 -13.80
CA TYR A 116 35.69 -34.56 -14.34
C TYR A 116 37.00 -34.98 -15.00
N ASP A 117 37.32 -34.35 -16.12
CA ASP A 117 38.65 -34.46 -16.76
C ASP A 117 39.64 -33.56 -16.00
N MET A 118 40.58 -34.18 -15.28
CA MET A 118 41.50 -33.51 -14.36
C MET A 118 42.92 -33.53 -14.93
N GLU A 119 43.59 -32.38 -14.88
CA GLU A 119 45.02 -32.24 -15.21
C GLU A 119 45.88 -33.06 -14.23
N GLU A 120 47.17 -33.28 -14.55
CA GLU A 120 48.07 -34.10 -13.74
C GLU A 120 48.21 -33.58 -12.29
N LYS A 121 48.28 -32.25 -12.14
CA LYS A 121 48.23 -31.56 -10.85
C LYS A 121 47.00 -30.65 -10.81
N ILE A 122 46.27 -30.68 -9.71
CA ILE A 122 45.10 -29.84 -9.50
C ILE A 122 45.13 -29.16 -8.13
N ILE A 123 44.46 -28.01 -8.04
CA ILE A 123 44.28 -27.30 -6.78
C ILE A 123 43.00 -27.79 -6.12
N VAL A 124 43.11 -28.22 -4.86
CA VAL A 124 42.02 -28.70 -4.04
C VAL A 124 41.85 -27.80 -2.82
N LEU A 125 40.62 -27.34 -2.60
CA LEU A 125 40.17 -26.68 -1.39
C LEU A 125 39.41 -27.69 -0.50
N PRO A 126 40.01 -28.20 0.58
CA PRO A 126 39.33 -29.08 1.52
C PRO A 126 38.33 -28.32 2.40
N ILE A 127 37.05 -28.70 2.37
CA ILE A 127 35.98 -28.13 3.20
C ILE A 127 35.17 -29.25 3.84
N PHE A 128 35.48 -29.58 5.09
CA PHE A 128 34.93 -30.74 5.80
C PHE A 128 33.81 -30.46 6.80
N ASN A 129 33.45 -29.19 6.98
CA ASN A 129 32.46 -28.75 7.95
C ASN A 129 31.09 -28.43 7.33
N VAL A 130 30.97 -28.47 6.01
CA VAL A 130 29.74 -28.17 5.25
C VAL A 130 29.55 -29.25 4.20
N SER A 131 28.31 -29.69 3.99
CA SER A 131 27.99 -30.70 2.97
C SER A 131 28.01 -30.15 1.55
N TYR A 132 28.13 -31.07 0.58
CA TYR A 132 28.11 -30.79 -0.85
C TYR A 132 26.94 -29.89 -1.29
N LEU A 133 25.71 -30.22 -0.88
CA LEU A 133 24.53 -29.42 -1.25
C LEU A 133 24.63 -27.96 -0.79
N ASN A 134 25.12 -27.74 0.43
CA ASN A 134 25.27 -26.41 0.99
C ASN A 134 26.45 -25.65 0.35
N ILE A 135 27.56 -26.33 0.06
CA ILE A 135 28.71 -25.68 -0.60
C ILE A 135 28.43 -25.37 -2.07
N GLN A 136 27.60 -26.15 -2.76
CA GLN A 136 27.22 -25.86 -4.14
C GLN A 136 26.50 -24.52 -4.24
N ASN A 137 25.58 -24.22 -3.31
CA ASN A 137 24.95 -22.90 -3.23
C ASN A 137 25.98 -21.79 -2.99
N TYR A 138 26.99 -22.04 -2.15
CA TYR A 138 28.09 -21.10 -1.95
C TYR A 138 28.97 -20.91 -3.21
N THR A 139 29.24 -21.95 -3.98
CA THR A 139 30.07 -21.85 -5.20
C THR A 139 29.38 -21.12 -6.35
N LYS A 140 28.05 -21.19 -6.44
CA LYS A 140 27.24 -20.43 -7.43
C LYS A 140 27.46 -18.93 -7.32
N ILE A 141 27.77 -18.43 -6.12
CA ILE A 141 28.09 -17.01 -5.85
C ILE A 141 29.35 -16.54 -6.63
N TYR A 142 30.15 -17.43 -7.20
CA TYR A 142 31.30 -17.05 -8.02
C TYR A 142 31.01 -17.06 -9.54
N GLN A 143 29.74 -17.27 -9.93
CA GLN A 143 29.26 -17.34 -11.31
C GLN A 143 28.63 -16.03 -11.83
N GLY A 144 28.28 -15.07 -10.96
CA GLY A 144 27.96 -13.67 -11.34
C GLY A 144 26.48 -13.30 -11.45
N HIS A 145 25.56 -14.23 -11.20
CA HIS A 145 24.12 -13.98 -11.04
C HIS A 145 23.76 -14.19 -9.57
N TYR A 146 23.10 -13.20 -8.96
CA TYR A 146 22.81 -13.21 -7.53
C TYR A 146 21.32 -13.00 -7.28
N THR A 147 20.76 -13.84 -6.42
CA THR A 147 19.44 -13.62 -5.82
C THR A 147 19.55 -13.04 -4.43
N LEU A 148 18.44 -12.52 -3.91
CA LEU A 148 18.39 -12.05 -2.52
C LEU A 148 18.60 -13.21 -1.52
N GLU A 149 18.18 -14.42 -1.90
CA GLU A 149 18.42 -15.64 -1.12
C GLU A 149 19.90 -15.99 -1.06
N ASP A 150 20.62 -15.86 -2.18
CA ASP A 150 22.07 -16.06 -2.22
C ASP A 150 22.78 -15.10 -1.27
N LEU A 151 22.41 -13.81 -1.29
CA LEU A 151 22.96 -12.80 -0.37
C LEU A 151 22.72 -13.19 1.11
N TYR A 152 21.51 -13.63 1.44
CA TYR A 152 21.19 -14.06 2.80
C TYR A 152 22.06 -15.26 3.22
N ASN A 153 22.17 -16.26 2.35
CA ASN A 153 23.00 -17.44 2.56
C ASN A 153 24.49 -17.07 2.72
N VAL A 154 25.01 -16.14 1.92
CA VAL A 154 26.40 -15.64 2.06
C VAL A 154 26.63 -15.07 3.44
N ILE A 155 25.71 -14.25 3.94
CA ILE A 155 25.88 -13.57 5.22
C ILE A 155 25.75 -14.56 6.38
N VAL A 156 24.86 -15.55 6.28
CA VAL A 156 24.75 -16.63 7.26
C VAL A 156 26.00 -17.50 7.27
N LEU A 157 26.48 -17.92 6.09
CA LEU A 157 27.70 -18.73 5.96
C LEU A 157 28.94 -17.98 6.42
N ASN A 158 29.10 -16.72 6.04
CA ASN A 158 30.21 -15.89 6.52
C ASN A 158 30.24 -15.86 8.05
N ASN A 159 29.10 -15.70 8.71
CA ASN A 159 29.03 -15.76 10.18
C ASN A 159 29.45 -17.13 10.77
N LEU A 160 29.21 -18.24 10.06
CA LEU A 160 29.64 -19.57 10.49
C LEU A 160 31.15 -19.76 10.35
N PHE A 161 31.76 -19.22 9.29
CA PHE A 161 33.18 -19.36 9.01
C PHE A 161 34.05 -18.31 9.71
N SER A 162 33.54 -17.09 9.96
CA SER A 162 34.26 -15.99 10.60
C SER A 162 34.12 -16.02 12.12
N LYS A 163 34.57 -17.10 12.77
CA LYS A 163 34.47 -17.19 14.24
C LYS A 163 35.40 -16.23 15.01
N ASN A 164 36.41 -15.62 14.38
CA ASN A 164 37.43 -14.83 15.11
C ASN A 164 38.04 -13.60 14.37
N SER A 165 37.43 -13.08 13.30
CA SER A 165 37.96 -11.86 12.67
C SER A 165 36.85 -10.98 12.11
N SER A 166 37.00 -9.67 12.31
CA SER A 166 36.28 -8.64 11.56
C SER A 166 36.25 -9.01 10.07
N ASN A 167 35.09 -8.86 9.43
CA ASN A 167 34.93 -9.10 7.99
C ASN A 167 36.11 -8.50 7.23
N SER A 168 36.93 -9.34 6.57
CA SER A 168 38.05 -8.86 5.77
C SER A 168 37.57 -7.81 4.75
N PHE A 169 38.40 -6.83 4.41
CA PHE A 169 38.05 -5.80 3.42
C PHE A 169 37.51 -6.41 2.10
N ASN A 170 38.07 -7.56 1.70
CA ASN A 170 37.64 -8.31 0.53
C ASN A 170 36.22 -8.88 0.65
N SER A 171 35.79 -9.33 1.85
CA SER A 171 34.41 -9.82 2.05
C SER A 171 33.39 -8.68 2.04
N LEU A 172 33.74 -7.50 2.54
CA LEU A 172 32.88 -6.31 2.49
C LEU A 172 32.66 -5.80 1.06
N VAL A 173 33.72 -5.76 0.26
CA VAL A 173 33.65 -5.39 -1.17
C VAL A 173 32.83 -6.43 -1.93
N TYR A 174 33.01 -7.71 -1.65
CA TYR A 174 32.27 -8.79 -2.29
C TYR A 174 30.77 -8.77 -1.98
N ILE A 175 30.37 -8.59 -0.71
CA ILE A 175 28.95 -8.43 -0.33
C ILE A 175 28.32 -7.24 -1.07
N THR A 176 29.06 -6.13 -1.18
CA THR A 176 28.58 -4.94 -1.90
C THR A 176 28.35 -5.26 -3.38
N GLU A 177 29.22 -6.04 -4.01
CA GLU A 177 29.08 -6.44 -5.41
C GLU A 177 27.88 -7.37 -5.63
N ILE A 178 27.62 -8.30 -4.71
CA ILE A 178 26.42 -9.15 -4.73
C ILE A 178 25.17 -8.27 -4.70
N ILE A 179 25.11 -7.34 -3.73
CA ILE A 179 23.96 -6.43 -3.56
C ILE A 179 23.69 -5.61 -4.83
N LYS A 180 24.75 -5.11 -5.49
CA LYS A 180 24.62 -4.30 -6.70
C LYS A 180 24.08 -5.08 -7.91
N ASN A 181 24.29 -6.38 -7.95
CA ASN A 181 23.99 -7.24 -9.10
C ASN A 181 22.85 -8.23 -8.83
N LEU A 182 21.90 -7.89 -7.96
CA LEU A 182 20.72 -8.71 -7.67
C LEU A 182 19.80 -8.83 -8.89
N ASP A 183 19.49 -10.04 -9.33
CA ASP A 183 18.71 -10.30 -10.54
C ASP A 183 17.28 -9.77 -10.44
N GLU A 184 16.66 -9.83 -9.26
CA GLU A 184 15.27 -9.42 -9.03
C GLU A 184 15.07 -7.90 -9.11
N THR A 185 16.16 -7.14 -9.24
CA THR A 185 16.15 -5.69 -9.44
C THR A 185 16.01 -5.33 -10.93
N ASN A 186 16.18 -6.29 -11.84
CA ASN A 186 16.13 -6.11 -13.30
C ASN A 186 14.71 -6.14 -13.90
N TYR A 187 13.66 -5.85 -13.12
CA TYR A 187 12.30 -5.87 -13.68
C TYR A 187 12.01 -4.60 -14.48
N TRP A 188 12.28 -3.43 -13.88
CA TRP A 188 11.95 -2.14 -14.48
C TRP A 188 12.98 -1.61 -15.47
N ASP A 189 14.13 -2.28 -15.66
CA ASP A 189 15.10 -1.90 -16.71
C ASP A 189 14.69 -2.43 -18.09
N ARG A 190 13.86 -3.48 -18.12
CA ARG A 190 13.34 -4.09 -19.34
C ARG A 190 12.27 -3.19 -19.95
N LYS A 191 12.60 -2.54 -21.07
CA LYS A 191 11.69 -1.67 -21.83
C LYS A 191 10.30 -2.27 -22.08
N TYR A 192 10.20 -3.58 -22.31
CA TYR A 192 8.93 -4.27 -22.50
C TYR A 192 7.99 -4.16 -21.28
N ASN A 193 8.53 -4.28 -20.07
CA ASN A 193 7.77 -4.17 -18.83
C ASN A 193 7.27 -2.74 -18.56
N CYS A 194 7.78 -1.77 -19.30
CA CYS A 194 7.47 -0.35 -19.15
C CYS A 194 6.43 0.16 -20.16
N LEU A 195 5.84 -0.71 -20.98
CA LEU A 195 4.87 -0.35 -22.03
C LEU A 195 3.44 -0.09 -21.50
N LEU A 196 3.31 0.23 -20.21
CA LEU A 196 2.04 0.53 -19.54
C LEU A 196 1.65 2.00 -19.78
N ASN A 197 0.41 2.25 -20.21
CA ASN A 197 -0.16 3.59 -20.45
C ASN A 197 -1.69 3.52 -20.42
N ILE A 198 -2.34 4.52 -19.82
CA ILE A 198 -3.81 4.62 -19.69
C ILE A 198 -4.40 5.89 -20.33
N SER A 199 -3.66 6.61 -21.15
CA SER A 199 -4.12 7.90 -21.73
C SER A 199 -5.37 7.75 -22.58
N ARG A 200 -5.45 6.69 -23.39
CA ARG A 200 -6.64 6.39 -24.22
C ARG A 200 -7.90 6.12 -23.38
N PRO A 201 -7.89 5.16 -22.42
CA PRO A 201 -9.05 4.95 -21.56
C PRO A 201 -9.38 6.21 -20.73
N TYR A 202 -8.37 6.95 -20.25
CA TYR A 202 -8.57 8.20 -19.51
C TYR A 202 -9.34 9.26 -20.31
N ASN A 203 -8.95 9.50 -21.56
CA ASN A 203 -9.63 10.47 -22.44
C ASN A 203 -11.04 10.03 -22.83
N SER A 204 -11.32 8.72 -22.82
CA SER A 204 -12.65 8.17 -23.09
C SER A 204 -13.57 8.17 -21.87
N ARG A 205 -13.04 8.43 -20.67
CA ARG A 205 -13.83 8.46 -19.43
C ARG A 205 -14.86 9.58 -19.50
N LYS A 206 -16.06 9.32 -18.97
CA LYS A 206 -17.16 10.28 -18.91
C LYS A 206 -17.86 10.14 -17.57
N PHE A 207 -18.39 11.25 -17.05
CA PHE A 207 -19.42 11.17 -16.01
C PHE A 207 -20.63 10.42 -16.56
N ARG A 208 -21.05 9.39 -15.84
CA ARG A 208 -22.28 8.63 -16.13
C ARG A 208 -23.40 9.28 -15.34
N LEU A 209 -23.98 10.33 -15.91
CA LEU A 209 -25.06 11.11 -15.29
C LEU A 209 -26.43 10.47 -15.50
N SER A 210 -26.60 9.68 -16.57
CA SER A 210 -27.84 9.00 -16.96
C SER A 210 -28.36 7.96 -15.94
N THR A 211 -27.52 7.49 -15.03
CA THR A 211 -27.89 6.57 -13.92
C THR A 211 -28.33 7.31 -12.64
N LEU A 212 -28.34 8.65 -12.63
CA LEU A 212 -28.68 9.49 -11.48
C LEU A 212 -30.19 9.70 -11.29
N GLN A 213 -31.00 8.65 -11.47
CA GLN A 213 -32.46 8.67 -11.21
C GLN A 213 -32.83 8.95 -9.74
N ASN A 214 -31.84 9.17 -8.89
CA ASN A 214 -31.92 9.11 -7.44
C ASN A 214 -31.72 10.46 -6.72
N ILE A 215 -31.50 11.56 -7.45
CA ILE A 215 -31.32 12.90 -6.88
C ILE A 215 -32.68 13.44 -6.44
N LYS A 216 -32.80 13.79 -5.15
CA LYS A 216 -34.04 14.32 -4.54
C LYS A 216 -34.34 15.75 -4.99
N ASP A 217 -33.30 16.53 -5.23
CA ASP A 217 -33.43 17.93 -5.64
C ASP A 217 -33.83 18.03 -7.13
N LYS A 218 -35.01 18.59 -7.39
CA LYS A 218 -35.58 18.72 -8.73
C LYS A 218 -34.81 19.70 -9.61
N GLU A 219 -34.23 20.75 -9.03
CA GLU A 219 -33.45 21.75 -9.74
C GLU A 219 -32.12 21.16 -10.19
N ILE A 220 -31.41 20.49 -9.27
CA ILE A 220 -30.15 19.79 -9.58
C ILE A 220 -30.39 18.69 -10.63
N LYS A 221 -31.49 17.93 -10.52
CA LYS A 221 -31.86 16.92 -11.53
C LYS A 221 -32.06 17.53 -12.92
N THR A 222 -32.71 18.70 -12.99
CA THR A 222 -32.93 19.42 -14.26
C THR A 222 -31.61 19.91 -14.85
N ILE A 223 -30.71 20.45 -14.02
CA ILE A 223 -29.37 20.90 -14.42
C ILE A 223 -28.56 19.75 -15.02
N ILE A 224 -28.52 18.60 -14.30
CA ILE A 224 -27.76 17.42 -14.72
C ILE A 224 -28.30 16.84 -16.03
N ASN A 225 -29.63 16.75 -16.18
CA ASN A 225 -30.25 16.30 -17.43
C ASN A 225 -29.88 17.22 -18.60
N GLY A 226 -29.90 18.55 -18.38
CA GLY A 226 -29.48 19.52 -19.39
C GLY A 226 -28.02 19.34 -19.84
N ILE A 227 -27.11 19.09 -18.88
CA ILE A 227 -25.68 18.86 -19.16
C ILE A 227 -25.45 17.57 -19.98
N ASP A 228 -26.33 16.58 -19.86
CA ASP A 228 -26.24 15.35 -20.67
C ASP A 228 -26.82 15.51 -22.08
N THR A 229 -27.82 16.40 -22.27
CA THR A 229 -28.49 16.66 -23.56
C THR A 229 -27.76 17.62 -24.50
N ASP A 230 -26.83 18.45 -24.01
CA ASP A 230 -26.09 19.45 -24.82
C ASP A 230 -25.16 18.83 -25.92
N ASN A 231 -25.19 17.51 -26.13
CA ASN A 231 -24.52 16.78 -27.22
C ASN A 231 -25.46 16.31 -28.35
N VAL A 232 -26.74 16.69 -28.37
CA VAL A 232 -27.66 16.35 -29.48
C VAL A 232 -27.47 17.33 -30.66
N GLY A 233 -26.23 17.51 -31.08
CA GLY A 233 -25.83 18.21 -32.29
C GLY A 233 -24.98 17.30 -33.16
N ASN A 234 -25.62 16.56 -34.07
CA ASN A 234 -25.01 15.78 -35.15
C ASN A 234 -24.01 14.68 -34.74
N LYS A 235 -24.54 13.57 -34.24
CA LYS A 235 -24.10 12.21 -34.63
C LYS A 235 -25.16 11.21 -34.16
N GLU A 236 -25.41 10.21 -35.00
CA GLU A 236 -26.39 9.15 -34.81
C GLU A 236 -26.50 8.72 -33.35
N ILE A 237 -27.74 8.67 -32.87
CA ILE A 237 -28.09 8.00 -31.62
C ILE A 237 -27.72 6.53 -31.84
N ASP A 238 -26.51 6.17 -31.43
CA ASP A 238 -26.11 4.78 -31.28
C ASP A 238 -26.96 4.26 -30.12
N ASN A 239 -28.16 3.78 -30.47
CA ASN A 239 -29.27 3.35 -29.62
C ASN A 239 -28.93 2.10 -28.77
N ASP A 240 -27.66 1.84 -28.53
CA ASP A 240 -27.19 0.68 -27.81
C ASP A 240 -26.97 1.03 -26.33
N TYR A 241 -28.05 1.53 -25.69
CA TYR A 241 -28.22 1.68 -24.24
C TYR A 241 -27.79 0.40 -23.49
N LEU A 242 -27.99 -0.75 -24.14
CA LEU A 242 -27.56 -2.06 -23.71
C LEU A 242 -26.03 -2.18 -23.62
N LYS A 243 -25.24 -1.79 -24.65
CA LYS A 243 -23.76 -1.77 -24.56
C LYS A 243 -23.21 -0.88 -23.43
N LEU A 244 -23.89 0.22 -23.10
CA LEU A 244 -23.50 1.13 -22.00
C LEU A 244 -23.74 0.51 -20.61
N ILE A 245 -24.80 -0.30 -20.47
CA ILE A 245 -25.11 -1.09 -19.26
C ILE A 245 -24.17 -2.30 -19.14
N PHE A 246 -23.84 -2.96 -20.25
CA PHE A 246 -22.96 -4.14 -20.24
C PHE A 246 -21.47 -3.81 -20.00
N ASN A 247 -21.03 -2.58 -20.26
CA ASN A 247 -19.72 -2.06 -19.85
C ASN A 247 -19.65 -1.54 -18.39
N SER A 248 -20.57 -1.98 -17.53
CA SER A 248 -20.79 -1.52 -16.15
C SER A 248 -19.63 -1.73 -15.15
N LYS A 249 -18.52 -2.34 -15.56
CA LYS A 249 -17.38 -2.64 -14.66
C LYS A 249 -16.04 -1.98 -15.01
N ASN A 250 -15.97 -1.18 -16.09
CA ASN A 250 -14.70 -0.63 -16.59
C ASN A 250 -14.36 0.72 -15.93
N PHE A 251 -13.77 0.66 -14.74
CA PHE A 251 -13.10 1.81 -14.11
C PHE A 251 -11.78 2.09 -14.83
N VAL A 252 -11.46 3.38 -15.01
CA VAL A 252 -10.15 3.77 -15.54
C VAL A 252 -9.21 4.04 -14.38
N ASP A 253 -8.35 3.07 -14.12
CA ASP A 253 -7.27 3.07 -13.14
C ASP A 253 -6.01 2.43 -13.75
N ALA A 254 -4.97 2.22 -12.95
CA ALA A 254 -3.74 1.58 -13.40
C ALA A 254 -3.94 0.19 -14.05
N SER A 255 -4.98 -0.56 -13.67
CA SER A 255 -5.27 -1.88 -14.25
C SER A 255 -5.71 -1.81 -15.72
N SER A 256 -6.15 -0.64 -16.18
CA SER A 256 -6.50 -0.41 -17.59
C SER A 256 -5.30 -0.51 -18.55
N ALA A 257 -4.06 -0.46 -18.03
CA ALA A 257 -2.83 -0.59 -18.82
C ALA A 257 -2.39 -2.03 -19.08
N ILE A 258 -3.02 -3.03 -18.45
CA ILE A 258 -2.46 -4.39 -18.35
C ILE A 258 -2.46 -5.12 -19.69
N ASN A 259 -3.47 -4.90 -20.53
CA ASN A 259 -3.62 -5.63 -21.79
C ASN A 259 -3.30 -4.71 -22.97
N LYS A 260 -2.42 -5.16 -23.87
CA LYS A 260 -2.15 -4.50 -25.14
C LYS A 260 -2.08 -5.55 -26.26
N ASN A 261 -2.99 -5.44 -27.23
CA ASN A 261 -3.08 -6.36 -28.38
C ASN A 261 -3.12 -7.85 -27.99
N GLY A 262 -3.84 -8.21 -26.92
CA GLY A 262 -3.95 -9.59 -26.43
C GLY A 262 -2.81 -10.06 -25.50
N TYR A 263 -1.78 -9.24 -25.27
CA TYR A 263 -0.68 -9.58 -24.36
C TYR A 263 -0.85 -8.89 -23.00
N LYS A 264 -0.60 -9.67 -21.93
CA LYS A 264 -0.58 -9.19 -20.54
C LYS A 264 0.79 -8.59 -20.20
N LEU A 265 0.84 -7.27 -20.08
CA LEU A 265 2.04 -6.49 -19.77
C LEU A 265 2.43 -6.54 -18.28
N TYR A 266 1.50 -6.88 -17.40
CA TYR A 266 1.74 -6.94 -15.95
C TYR A 266 1.00 -8.11 -15.28
N LYS A 267 1.70 -8.78 -14.34
CA LYS A 267 1.14 -9.81 -13.46
C LYS A 267 1.42 -9.44 -12.00
N ILE A 268 0.50 -9.75 -11.08
CA ILE A 268 0.73 -9.58 -9.64
C ILE A 268 1.98 -10.38 -9.23
N SER A 269 2.75 -9.83 -8.31
CA SER A 269 3.95 -10.49 -7.78
C SER A 269 3.56 -11.72 -6.96
N LYS A 270 4.26 -12.85 -7.16
CA LYS A 270 4.07 -14.03 -6.31
C LYS A 270 4.55 -13.73 -4.90
N LYS A 271 3.87 -14.29 -3.89
CA LYS A 271 4.33 -14.25 -2.50
C LYS A 271 5.79 -14.71 -2.41
N CYS A 272 6.57 -14.02 -1.59
CA CYS A 272 7.98 -14.34 -1.41
C CYS A 272 8.24 -15.08 -0.10
N ASP A 273 9.23 -15.96 -0.09
CA ASP A 273 9.60 -16.76 1.08
C ASP A 273 10.38 -15.96 2.15
N ILE A 274 10.81 -14.74 1.81
CA ILE A 274 11.61 -13.88 2.67
C ILE A 274 10.66 -12.91 3.40
N SER A 275 10.56 -13.04 4.72
CA SER A 275 9.72 -12.16 5.55
C SER A 275 10.39 -10.82 5.88
N LYS A 276 9.61 -9.89 6.46
CA LYS A 276 10.13 -8.59 6.93
C LYS A 276 11.18 -8.79 8.03
N GLU A 277 11.01 -9.76 8.91
CA GLU A 277 11.95 -10.09 10.00
C GLU A 277 13.30 -10.57 9.47
N HIS A 278 13.31 -11.40 8.41
CA HIS A 278 14.53 -11.81 7.73
C HIS A 278 15.29 -10.60 7.16
N ILE A 279 14.58 -9.65 6.56
CA ILE A 279 15.16 -8.41 6.03
C ILE A 279 15.66 -7.50 7.15
N ASN A 280 14.94 -7.37 8.25
CA ASN A 280 15.40 -6.59 9.41
C ASN A 280 16.71 -7.17 9.96
N ALA A 281 16.77 -8.49 10.15
CA ALA A 281 17.97 -9.20 10.58
C ALA A 281 19.14 -9.03 9.59
N LEU A 282 18.84 -9.02 8.28
CA LEU A 282 19.84 -8.75 7.24
C LEU A 282 20.42 -7.34 7.37
N PHE A 283 19.57 -6.31 7.44
CA PHE A 283 20.00 -4.91 7.57
C PHE A 283 20.75 -4.64 8.87
N LEU A 284 20.53 -5.40 9.95
CA LEU A 284 21.33 -5.30 11.17
C LEU A 284 22.79 -5.71 10.98
N LYS A 285 23.08 -6.60 10.02
CA LYS A 285 24.43 -7.10 9.75
C LYS A 285 25.20 -6.28 8.71
N LEU A 286 24.50 -5.45 7.93
CA LEU A 286 25.10 -4.62 6.90
C LEU A 286 25.62 -3.31 7.47
N ASN A 287 26.76 -2.84 6.93
CA ASN A 287 27.20 -1.47 7.19
C ASN A 287 26.29 -0.45 6.47
N SER A 288 26.51 0.84 6.74
CA SER A 288 25.71 1.93 6.17
C SER A 288 25.72 1.97 4.63
N VAL A 289 26.87 1.70 4.00
CA VAL A 289 27.04 1.71 2.54
C VAL A 289 26.31 0.53 1.89
N GLN A 290 26.46 -0.67 2.44
CA GLN A 290 25.76 -1.87 2.00
C GLN A 290 24.26 -1.72 2.19
N SER A 291 23.83 -1.16 3.33
CA SER A 291 22.42 -0.86 3.60
C SER A 291 21.84 0.11 2.56
N PHE A 292 22.58 1.16 2.20
CA PHE A 292 22.19 2.09 1.14
C PHE A 292 21.97 1.37 -0.20
N TYR A 293 22.93 0.55 -0.64
CA TYR A 293 22.80 -0.17 -1.91
C TYR A 293 21.69 -1.20 -1.89
N LEU A 294 21.54 -1.95 -0.80
CA LEU A 294 20.50 -2.96 -0.69
C LEU A 294 19.12 -2.31 -0.70
N PHE A 295 18.92 -1.26 0.10
CA PHE A 295 17.67 -0.52 0.12
C PHE A 295 17.32 0.04 -1.26
N SER A 296 18.27 0.71 -1.92
CA SER A 296 18.08 1.27 -3.27
C SER A 296 17.67 0.21 -4.31
N ASN A 297 18.31 -0.97 -4.26
CA ASN A 297 18.02 -2.07 -5.16
C ASN A 297 16.68 -2.75 -4.87
N LEU A 298 16.33 -2.95 -3.59
CA LEU A 298 15.05 -3.56 -3.21
C LEU A 298 13.87 -2.65 -3.55
N LEU A 299 14.00 -1.32 -3.49
CA LEU A 299 12.96 -0.38 -3.91
C LEU A 299 12.54 -0.57 -5.38
N ILE A 300 13.49 -0.88 -6.26
CA ILE A 300 13.22 -1.11 -7.69
C ILE A 300 12.96 -2.58 -8.01
N SER A 301 12.99 -3.46 -7.00
CA SER A 301 12.57 -4.85 -7.15
C SER A 301 11.05 -4.91 -7.10
N LYS A 302 10.44 -5.38 -8.19
CA LYS A 302 9.01 -5.66 -8.22
C LYS A 302 8.61 -6.68 -7.13
N LYS A 303 9.47 -7.67 -6.86
CA LYS A 303 9.22 -8.75 -5.90
C LYS A 303 9.38 -8.30 -4.45
N TYR A 304 10.36 -7.45 -4.15
CA TYR A 304 10.80 -7.24 -2.76
C TYR A 304 10.64 -5.82 -2.22
N CYS A 305 10.11 -4.86 -2.99
CA CYS A 305 10.01 -3.47 -2.53
C CYS A 305 9.15 -3.30 -1.25
N HIS A 306 8.16 -4.16 -1.03
CA HIS A 306 7.33 -4.16 0.18
C HIS A 306 8.13 -4.47 1.45
N LEU A 307 9.18 -5.29 1.35
CA LEU A 307 9.99 -5.66 2.51
C LEU A 307 10.81 -4.50 3.08
N VAL A 308 10.99 -3.42 2.32
CA VAL A 308 11.74 -2.24 2.74
C VAL A 308 10.89 -0.98 2.84
N LEU A 309 9.92 -0.79 1.95
CA LEU A 309 9.10 0.43 1.93
C LEU A 309 7.83 0.28 2.77
N ASN A 310 7.27 -0.93 2.88
CA ASN A 310 6.20 -1.25 3.83
C ASN A 310 6.82 -1.95 5.06
N ASN A 311 7.82 -1.32 5.69
CA ASN A 311 8.53 -1.90 6.83
C ASN A 311 8.98 -0.79 7.80
N PHE A 312 8.30 -0.72 8.95
CA PHE A 312 8.54 0.26 10.00
C PHE A 312 10.00 0.30 10.47
N GLU A 313 10.61 -0.86 10.73
CA GLU A 313 11.98 -0.94 11.25
C GLU A 313 13.01 -0.42 10.24
N ILE A 314 12.85 -0.79 8.97
CA ILE A 314 13.76 -0.35 7.90
C ILE A 314 13.61 1.14 7.63
N LEU A 315 12.39 1.66 7.54
CA LEU A 315 12.16 3.09 7.34
C LEU A 315 12.71 3.92 8.51
N THR A 316 12.51 3.47 9.75
CA THR A 316 13.08 4.13 10.94
C THR A 316 14.61 4.11 10.89
N LYS A 317 15.21 2.95 10.63
CA LYS A 317 16.68 2.79 10.56
C LYS A 317 17.30 3.66 9.46
N LEU A 318 16.65 3.77 8.31
CA LEU A 318 17.18 4.44 7.13
C LEU A 318 16.72 5.87 6.95
N GLN A 319 15.92 6.44 7.86
CA GLN A 319 15.39 7.81 7.75
C GLN A 319 16.46 8.84 7.40
N GLY A 320 17.59 8.85 8.13
CA GLY A 320 18.70 9.77 7.86
C GLY A 320 19.37 9.54 6.50
N THR A 321 19.42 8.30 6.03
CA THR A 321 19.91 7.96 4.68
C THR A 321 18.91 8.43 3.61
N ILE A 322 17.60 8.22 3.84
CA ILE A 322 16.54 8.68 2.94
C ILE A 322 16.60 10.19 2.77
N HIS A 323 16.72 10.95 3.87
CA HIS A 323 16.86 12.41 3.83
C HIS A 323 18.14 12.84 3.12
N CYS A 324 19.28 12.18 3.40
CA CYS A 324 20.55 12.51 2.77
C CYS A 324 20.54 12.34 1.24
N PHE A 325 19.75 11.39 0.73
CA PHE A 325 19.64 11.10 -0.69
C PHE A 325 18.20 11.27 -1.21
N ALA A 326 17.47 12.27 -0.68
CA ALA A 326 16.04 12.42 -0.92
C ALA A 326 15.68 12.51 -2.41
N ASP A 327 16.48 13.21 -3.22
CA ASP A 327 16.28 13.28 -4.68
C ASP A 327 16.41 11.93 -5.39
N LEU A 328 17.33 11.06 -4.95
CA LEU A 328 17.46 9.69 -5.47
C LEU A 328 16.25 8.87 -5.05
N TYR A 329 15.87 8.92 -3.78
CA TYR A 329 14.74 8.14 -3.28
C TYR A 329 13.39 8.63 -3.81
N ARG A 330 13.24 9.92 -4.13
CA ARG A 330 12.10 10.44 -4.92
C ARG A 330 11.96 9.69 -6.24
N TYR A 331 13.07 9.40 -6.92
CA TYR A 331 13.06 8.66 -8.18
C TYR A 331 12.83 7.15 -7.99
N LEU A 332 13.51 6.52 -7.02
CA LEU A 332 13.39 5.08 -6.78
C LEU A 332 12.04 4.68 -6.17
N PHE A 333 11.50 5.49 -5.24
CA PHE A 333 10.20 5.24 -4.62
C PHE A 333 9.10 5.16 -5.65
N GLY A 334 9.16 5.94 -6.74
CA GLY A 334 8.13 5.91 -7.77
C GLY A 334 7.97 4.52 -8.41
N TYR A 335 9.04 3.72 -8.53
CA TYR A 335 8.94 2.34 -9.04
C TYR A 335 8.27 1.38 -8.04
N ALA A 336 8.62 1.50 -6.75
CA ALA A 336 7.95 0.74 -5.69
C ALA A 336 6.46 1.12 -5.62
N TRP A 337 6.16 2.42 -5.68
CA TRP A 337 4.80 2.94 -5.60
C TRP A 337 3.96 2.54 -6.81
N LEU A 338 4.54 2.55 -8.01
CA LEU A 338 3.90 2.03 -9.21
C LEU A 338 3.48 0.56 -9.01
N ARG A 339 4.35 -0.28 -8.42
CA ARG A 339 3.98 -1.67 -8.11
C ARG A 339 2.78 -1.72 -7.15
N PHE A 340 2.84 -0.99 -6.04
CA PHE A 340 1.75 -0.99 -5.06
C PHE A 340 0.42 -0.53 -5.64
N TYR A 341 0.42 0.59 -6.36
CA TYR A 341 -0.79 1.14 -6.99
C TYR A 341 -1.34 0.23 -8.10
N MET A 342 -0.47 -0.41 -8.90
CA MET A 342 -0.87 -1.40 -9.89
C MET A 342 -1.58 -2.60 -9.22
N GLU A 343 -1.00 -3.15 -8.16
CA GLU A 343 -1.58 -4.33 -7.49
C GLU A 343 -2.88 -3.99 -6.75
N GLU A 344 -2.98 -2.82 -6.11
CA GLU A 344 -4.25 -2.30 -5.58
C GLU A 344 -5.33 -2.23 -6.68
N SER A 345 -4.97 -1.67 -7.83
CA SER A 345 -5.87 -1.50 -8.97
C SER A 345 -6.27 -2.83 -9.62
N ILE A 346 -5.46 -3.88 -9.49
CA ILE A 346 -5.81 -5.22 -9.99
C ILE A 346 -6.73 -5.94 -9.01
N LYS A 347 -6.36 -5.95 -7.71
CA LYS A 347 -7.11 -6.67 -6.69
C LYS A 347 -8.49 -6.07 -6.41
N LYS A 348 -8.62 -4.74 -6.41
CA LYS A 348 -9.91 -4.05 -6.20
C LYS A 348 -10.64 -4.59 -4.95
N THR A 349 -11.78 -5.25 -5.13
CA THR A 349 -12.63 -5.79 -4.05
C THR A 349 -12.07 -7.05 -3.39
N TRP A 350 -11.00 -7.61 -3.95
CA TRP A 350 -10.27 -8.76 -3.43
C TRP A 350 -9.07 -8.38 -2.58
N THR A 351 -8.87 -7.08 -2.36
CA THR A 351 -7.85 -6.58 -1.43
C THR A 351 -8.18 -7.05 -0.02
N THR A 352 -7.15 -7.50 0.70
CA THR A 352 -7.21 -7.82 2.12
C THR A 352 -6.20 -7.01 2.91
N LYS A 353 -6.36 -6.95 4.23
CA LYS A 353 -5.42 -6.22 5.10
C LYS A 353 -3.99 -6.78 5.10
N ASP A 354 -3.84 -8.05 4.72
CA ASP A 354 -2.57 -8.77 4.70
C ASP A 354 -1.84 -8.64 3.35
N ASP A 355 -2.40 -7.90 2.40
CA ASP A 355 -1.75 -7.65 1.12
C ASP A 355 -0.48 -6.81 1.28
N GLU A 356 0.59 -7.17 0.56
CA GLU A 356 1.92 -6.56 0.70
C GLU A 356 1.94 -5.04 0.40
N PHE A 357 0.95 -4.54 -0.33
CA PHE A 357 0.78 -3.12 -0.66
C PHE A 357 -0.09 -2.35 0.34
N ILE A 358 -0.69 -3.00 1.33
CA ILE A 358 -1.45 -2.34 2.41
C ILE A 358 -0.49 -1.90 3.50
N PHE A 359 -0.56 -0.63 3.87
CA PHE A 359 0.27 -0.05 4.91
C PHE A 359 -0.53 0.10 6.20
N ASP A 360 0.09 -0.27 7.32
CA ASP A 360 -0.35 0.24 8.61
C ASP A 360 0.04 1.72 8.75
N ILE A 361 -0.74 2.47 9.52
CA ILE A 361 -0.57 3.92 9.69
C ILE A 361 0.78 4.30 10.30
N ASN A 362 1.37 3.49 11.19
CA ASN A 362 2.65 3.82 11.79
C ASN A 362 3.76 3.72 10.74
N THR A 363 3.75 2.67 9.91
CA THR A 363 4.67 2.57 8.76
C THR A 363 4.44 3.71 7.77
N ALA A 364 3.18 4.02 7.42
CA ALA A 364 2.85 5.11 6.50
C ALA A 364 3.29 6.49 7.00
N SER A 365 3.28 6.71 8.33
CA SER A 365 3.69 7.98 8.96
C SER A 365 5.18 8.30 8.80
N LEU A 366 6.01 7.29 8.49
CA LEU A 366 7.45 7.44 8.27
C LEU A 366 7.83 7.79 6.82
N LEU A 367 6.86 7.79 5.91
CA LEU A 367 7.10 8.10 4.50
C LEU A 367 7.45 9.59 4.33
N PRO A 368 8.52 9.94 3.58
CA PRO A 368 8.92 11.32 3.36
C PRO A 368 7.91 12.09 2.50
N VAL A 369 7.68 13.36 2.84
CA VAL A 369 6.79 14.26 2.10
C VAL A 369 7.57 14.96 0.99
N PHE A 370 7.38 14.49 -0.25
CA PHE A 370 8.00 15.10 -1.43
C PHE A 370 7.16 16.27 -1.97
N PRO A 371 7.78 17.30 -2.56
CA PRO A 371 7.06 18.42 -3.13
C PRO A 371 6.08 17.96 -4.22
N PHE A 372 4.97 18.67 -4.34
CA PHE A 372 3.97 18.43 -5.37
C PHE A 372 3.56 19.75 -6.04
N THR A 373 3.43 19.72 -7.36
CA THR A 373 2.90 20.83 -8.17
C THR A 373 2.22 20.31 -9.42
N LEU A 374 1.15 20.98 -9.85
CA LEU A 374 0.38 20.60 -11.04
C LEU A 374 1.13 20.85 -12.36
N GLU A 375 2.18 21.69 -12.32
CA GLU A 375 3.10 21.88 -13.44
C GLU A 375 4.00 20.66 -13.70
N ASP A 376 4.17 19.79 -12.68
CA ASP A 376 5.10 18.68 -12.72
C ASP A 376 4.66 17.47 -11.87
N ILE A 377 3.44 16.99 -12.12
CA ILE A 377 2.76 15.94 -11.35
C ILE A 377 3.62 14.68 -11.18
N LYS A 378 4.23 14.22 -12.28
CA LYS A 378 4.99 12.96 -12.35
C LYS A 378 6.36 13.01 -11.69
N SER A 379 6.76 14.17 -11.16
CA SER A 379 7.97 14.29 -10.34
C SER A 379 7.77 13.73 -8.93
N ASN A 380 6.54 13.65 -8.44
CA ASN A 380 6.23 13.11 -7.12
C ASN A 380 6.11 11.56 -7.19
N PRO A 381 6.82 10.79 -6.33
CA PRO A 381 6.81 9.33 -6.40
C PRO A 381 5.46 8.71 -6.09
N TYR A 382 4.61 9.41 -5.33
CA TYR A 382 3.32 8.90 -4.91
C TYR A 382 2.25 9.06 -6.00
N LEU A 383 2.55 9.70 -7.13
CA LEU A 383 1.63 9.85 -8.26
C LEU A 383 2.18 9.21 -9.54
N PRO A 384 2.28 7.87 -9.62
CA PRO A 384 2.69 7.15 -10.82
C PRO A 384 1.56 7.13 -11.88
N ILE A 385 1.06 8.31 -12.28
CA ILE A 385 -0.06 8.46 -13.20
C ILE A 385 0.37 8.21 -14.66
N MET A 386 -0.10 7.11 -15.24
CA MET A 386 0.25 6.65 -16.59
C MET A 386 -0.55 7.33 -17.71
N VAL A 387 -0.80 8.62 -17.58
CA VAL A 387 -1.54 9.47 -18.55
C VAL A 387 -0.57 10.47 -19.15
N ASP A 388 -0.62 10.74 -20.45
CA ASP A 388 0.22 11.77 -21.07
C ASP A 388 -0.14 13.19 -20.58
N ASP A 389 0.85 14.08 -20.51
CA ASP A 389 0.67 15.43 -19.94
C ASP A 389 -0.33 16.28 -20.74
N ASN A 390 -0.47 16.05 -22.06
CA ASN A 390 -1.41 16.80 -22.89
C ASN A 390 -2.87 16.41 -22.59
N SER A 391 -3.09 15.14 -22.25
CA SER A 391 -4.39 14.64 -21.80
C SER A 391 -4.70 15.02 -20.35
N LEU A 392 -3.69 15.01 -19.49
CA LEU A 392 -3.84 15.28 -18.05
C LEU A 392 -4.09 16.76 -17.74
N GLN A 393 -3.47 17.66 -18.51
CA GLN A 393 -3.63 19.12 -18.41
C GLN A 393 -3.54 19.65 -16.96
N GLY A 394 -2.52 19.24 -16.20
CA GLY A 394 -2.44 19.41 -14.74
C GLY A 394 -2.85 20.79 -14.21
N VAL A 395 -2.26 21.87 -14.73
CA VAL A 395 -2.56 23.26 -14.30
C VAL A 395 -4.01 23.68 -14.61
N ASN A 396 -4.61 23.10 -15.64
CA ASN A 396 -6.01 23.35 -16.04
C ASN A 396 -6.95 22.27 -15.47
N ASN A 397 -6.54 21.54 -14.45
CA ASN A 397 -7.33 20.48 -13.82
C ASN A 397 -7.88 20.93 -12.45
N PHE A 398 -8.68 20.09 -11.81
CA PHE A 398 -9.25 20.37 -10.50
C PHE A 398 -8.24 20.01 -9.40
N GLY A 399 -7.32 20.93 -9.16
CA GLY A 399 -6.29 20.82 -8.13
C GLY A 399 -6.84 20.91 -6.71
N GLY A 400 -6.18 20.20 -5.80
CA GLY A 400 -6.36 20.34 -4.36
C GLY A 400 -5.53 21.48 -3.79
N PHE A 401 -5.30 21.42 -2.48
CA PHE A 401 -4.54 22.42 -1.76
C PHE A 401 -3.06 22.43 -2.20
N PRO A 402 -2.45 23.62 -2.41
CA PRO A 402 -1.08 23.71 -2.92
C PRO A 402 -0.03 23.37 -1.86
N PHE A 403 1.18 23.08 -2.36
CA PHE A 403 2.37 23.03 -1.53
C PHE A 403 3.02 24.40 -1.42
N PHE A 404 3.67 24.69 -0.28
CA PHE A 404 4.39 25.94 -0.05
C PHE A 404 5.88 25.72 0.25
N CYS A 405 6.73 26.64 -0.21
CA CYS A 405 8.16 26.67 0.13
C CYS A 405 8.36 27.33 1.50
N THR A 406 8.12 26.60 2.58
CA THR A 406 8.21 27.16 3.94
C THR A 406 8.58 26.11 4.98
N ILE A 407 9.37 26.50 5.98
CA ILE A 407 9.67 25.68 7.17
C ILE A 407 8.78 26.06 8.36
N ASN A 408 7.85 27.00 8.18
CA ASN A 408 6.88 27.32 9.21
C ASN A 408 5.90 26.15 9.35
N LYS A 409 5.92 25.48 10.51
CA LYS A 409 5.06 24.33 10.82
C LYS A 409 3.56 24.61 10.71
N ASP A 410 3.14 25.88 10.73
CA ASP A 410 1.76 26.28 10.53
C ASP A 410 1.32 26.25 9.06
N PHE A 411 2.26 26.29 8.12
CA PHE A 411 1.98 26.35 6.68
C PHE A 411 2.67 25.22 5.89
N GLU A 412 3.59 24.50 6.52
CA GLU A 412 4.25 23.32 5.97
C GLU A 412 3.23 22.22 5.65
N ASN A 413 3.32 21.68 4.43
CA ASN A 413 2.55 20.50 4.03
C ASN A 413 3.11 19.26 4.74
N GLN A 414 2.25 18.55 5.45
CA GLN A 414 2.63 17.40 6.26
C GLN A 414 1.96 16.12 5.75
N GLY A 415 2.59 14.98 6.05
CA GLY A 415 2.12 13.68 5.62
C GLY A 415 1.11 13.06 6.58
N ILE A 416 1.16 11.73 6.65
CA ILE A 416 0.25 10.91 7.44
C ILE A 416 0.67 10.90 8.92
N THR A 417 -0.30 11.01 9.82
CA THR A 417 -0.06 10.89 11.27
C THR A 417 0.16 9.45 11.69
N ASN A 418 0.74 9.23 12.88
CA ASN A 418 0.76 7.91 13.52
C ASN A 418 -0.60 7.55 14.15
N LEU A 419 -0.72 6.33 14.68
CA LEU A 419 -1.96 5.82 15.27
C LEU A 419 -2.50 6.71 16.41
N ASP A 420 -1.64 7.22 17.28
CA ASP A 420 -2.05 8.08 18.41
C ASP A 420 -2.63 9.41 17.92
N GLY A 421 -1.99 10.04 16.94
CA GLY A 421 -2.50 11.27 16.34
C GLY A 421 -3.82 11.06 15.61
N TYR A 422 -4.01 9.90 14.97
CA TYR A 422 -5.29 9.52 14.37
C TYR A 422 -6.37 9.33 15.44
N ARG A 423 -6.12 8.56 16.50
CA ARG A 423 -7.08 8.34 17.60
C ARG A 423 -7.51 9.65 18.25
N LYS A 424 -6.56 10.54 18.51
CA LYS A 424 -6.82 11.88 19.04
C LYS A 424 -7.80 12.68 18.15
N ARG A 425 -7.60 12.64 16.82
CA ARG A 425 -8.48 13.31 15.85
C ARG A 425 -9.81 12.59 15.69
N MET A 426 -9.83 11.26 15.74
CA MET A 426 -11.05 10.46 15.65
C MET A 426 -11.98 10.75 16.84
N ASN A 427 -11.45 10.72 18.06
CA ASN A 427 -12.21 11.06 19.27
C ASN A 427 -12.78 12.47 19.19
N LEU A 428 -11.97 13.44 18.76
CA LEU A 428 -12.38 14.81 18.57
C LEU A 428 -13.45 14.96 17.49
N PHE A 429 -13.27 14.30 16.34
CA PHE A 429 -14.23 14.30 15.23
C PHE A 429 -15.61 13.79 15.67
N ILE A 430 -15.63 12.76 16.51
CA ILE A 430 -16.86 12.08 16.92
C ILE A 430 -17.53 12.76 18.12
N SER A 431 -16.76 13.12 19.15
CA SER A 431 -17.30 13.58 20.44
C SER A 431 -17.13 15.09 20.68
N GLY A 432 -16.28 15.76 19.91
CA GLY A 432 -15.88 17.14 20.17
C GLY A 432 -14.79 17.28 21.24
N ASN A 433 -14.26 16.17 21.77
CA ASN A 433 -13.15 16.15 22.73
C ASN A 433 -12.15 15.04 22.38
N SER A 434 -10.87 15.38 22.31
CA SER A 434 -9.85 14.42 21.88
C SER A 434 -9.56 13.30 22.89
N SER A 435 -9.97 13.47 24.14
CA SER A 435 -9.78 12.52 25.25
C SER A 435 -10.97 11.58 25.46
N HIS A 436 -12.10 11.78 24.76
CA HIS A 436 -13.30 10.96 24.93
C HIS A 436 -13.43 9.91 23.82
N ASP A 437 -13.10 8.66 24.16
CA ASP A 437 -13.28 7.51 23.28
C ASP A 437 -14.64 6.85 23.52
N ILE A 438 -15.62 7.14 22.66
CA ILE A 438 -16.96 6.56 22.79
C ILE A 438 -16.99 5.03 22.58
N PHE A 439 -15.90 4.43 22.07
CA PHE A 439 -15.74 2.99 21.87
C PHE A 439 -14.85 2.34 22.93
N ASN A 440 -14.51 3.06 24.00
CA ASN A 440 -13.72 2.50 25.10
C ASN A 440 -14.35 1.19 25.62
N ASN A 441 -13.52 0.18 25.87
CA ASN A 441 -13.89 -1.19 26.27
C ASN A 441 -14.79 -1.97 25.27
N LEU A 442 -14.93 -1.52 24.03
CA LEU A 442 -15.61 -2.29 22.99
C LEU A 442 -14.69 -3.41 22.47
N ASP A 443 -15.21 -4.63 22.35
CA ASP A 443 -14.48 -5.74 21.71
C ASP A 443 -14.66 -5.72 20.19
N TRP A 444 -13.78 -4.99 19.52
CA TRP A 444 -13.79 -4.81 18.06
C TRP A 444 -13.62 -6.11 17.28
N ASN A 445 -12.79 -7.02 17.79
CA ASN A 445 -12.46 -8.27 17.10
C ASN A 445 -13.66 -9.23 17.13
N THR A 446 -14.26 -9.44 18.30
CA THR A 446 -15.43 -10.32 18.44
C THR A 446 -16.65 -9.75 17.72
N LEU A 447 -16.83 -8.42 17.74
CA LEU A 447 -17.93 -7.78 17.03
C LEU A 447 -17.68 -7.63 15.53
N GLY A 448 -16.43 -7.77 15.07
CA GLY A 448 -16.04 -7.62 13.67
C GLY A 448 -16.33 -6.23 13.13
N ILE A 449 -15.89 -5.18 13.83
CA ILE A 449 -16.21 -3.78 13.49
C ILE A 449 -15.02 -3.06 12.84
N GLY A 450 -15.30 -2.16 11.89
CA GLY A 450 -14.31 -1.23 11.34
C GLY A 450 -14.92 0.13 11.01
N ILE A 451 -14.14 1.21 11.18
CA ILE A 451 -14.53 2.58 10.85
C ILE A 451 -13.85 3.01 9.55
N SER A 452 -14.59 3.61 8.63
CA SER A 452 -14.06 4.13 7.37
C SER A 452 -14.81 5.40 6.91
N GLY A 453 -14.66 5.81 5.65
CA GLY A 453 -15.40 6.91 5.07
C GLY A 453 -14.74 8.28 5.26
N SER A 454 -15.55 9.33 5.36
CA SER A 454 -15.04 10.73 5.40
C SER A 454 -14.11 11.01 6.58
N ILE A 455 -14.24 10.28 7.69
CA ILE A 455 -13.37 10.41 8.85
C ILE A 455 -11.90 10.08 8.52
N MET A 456 -11.64 9.19 7.56
CA MET A 456 -10.28 8.93 7.07
C MET A 456 -9.66 10.20 6.46
N ALA A 457 -10.40 10.89 5.59
CA ALA A 457 -9.93 12.13 4.98
C ALA A 457 -9.68 13.24 6.02
N ALA A 458 -10.48 13.27 7.09
CA ALA A 458 -10.40 14.29 8.13
C ALA A 458 -9.25 14.05 9.13
N CYS A 459 -8.93 12.79 9.45
CA CYS A 459 -8.11 12.45 10.62
C CYS A 459 -6.72 11.86 10.29
N LEU A 460 -6.42 11.54 9.02
CA LEU A 460 -5.16 10.85 8.64
C LEU A 460 -3.93 11.75 8.52
N GLN A 461 -4.09 13.07 8.40
CA GLN A 461 -2.93 13.97 8.26
C GLN A 461 -2.41 14.41 9.63
N VAL A 462 -1.08 14.58 9.73
CA VAL A 462 -0.45 15.21 10.91
C VAL A 462 -1.05 16.60 11.13
N ARG A 463 -1.21 17.36 10.04
CA ARG A 463 -1.98 18.59 10.03
C ARG A 463 -2.53 18.84 8.63
N HIS A 464 -3.85 19.03 8.54
CA HIS A 464 -4.45 19.49 7.29
C HIS A 464 -4.18 21.00 7.13
N PRO A 465 -3.72 21.50 5.97
CA PRO A 465 -3.36 22.91 5.79
C PRO A 465 -4.48 23.89 6.12
N LEU A 466 -5.73 23.52 5.82
CA LEU A 466 -6.91 24.33 6.11
C LEU A 466 -7.19 24.56 7.62
N VAL A 467 -6.55 23.81 8.53
CA VAL A 467 -6.63 24.08 9.98
C VAL A 467 -6.06 25.47 10.29
N SER A 468 -5.10 25.96 9.50
CA SER A 468 -4.47 27.27 9.70
C SER A 468 -5.44 28.45 9.57
N LEU A 469 -6.58 28.26 8.91
CA LEU A 469 -7.64 29.27 8.81
C LEU A 469 -8.36 29.51 10.14
N PHE A 470 -8.16 28.64 11.13
CA PHE A 470 -8.90 28.65 12.39
C PHE A 470 -8.01 28.64 13.63
N LYS A 471 -6.68 28.66 13.43
CA LYS A 471 -5.72 28.56 14.52
C LYS A 471 -5.85 29.77 15.46
N GLY A 472 -6.27 29.52 16.70
CA GLY A 472 -6.42 30.54 17.74
C GLY A 472 -5.31 30.48 18.80
N GLN A 473 -5.71 30.35 20.07
CA GLN A 473 -4.83 30.33 21.26
C GLN A 473 -4.05 29.01 21.48
N ASP A 474 -3.60 28.35 20.40
CA ASP A 474 -2.88 27.06 20.43
C ASP A 474 -3.65 25.92 21.16
N ASN A 475 -4.98 25.88 21.05
CA ASN A 475 -5.78 24.76 21.57
C ASN A 475 -6.16 23.78 20.44
N PHE A 476 -5.54 22.59 20.48
CA PHE A 476 -5.77 21.53 19.51
C PHE A 476 -7.26 21.17 19.33
N ASP A 477 -8.02 21.03 20.42
CA ASP A 477 -9.43 20.62 20.35
C ASP A 477 -10.28 21.73 19.70
N THR A 478 -10.05 22.99 20.07
CA THR A 478 -10.76 24.14 19.51
C THR A 478 -10.50 24.29 18.00
N ASP A 479 -9.24 24.30 17.59
CA ASP A 479 -8.84 24.51 16.20
C ASP A 479 -9.41 23.41 15.27
N TYR A 480 -9.30 22.14 15.70
CA TYR A 480 -9.80 21.02 14.91
C TYR A 480 -11.32 20.89 14.95
N ASN A 481 -11.99 21.22 16.06
CA ASN A 481 -13.46 21.29 16.10
C ASN A 481 -13.97 22.32 15.11
N ARG A 482 -13.35 23.51 15.06
CA ARG A 482 -13.70 24.56 14.09
C ARG A 482 -13.50 24.07 12.65
N TYR A 483 -12.40 23.40 12.37
CA TYR A 483 -12.11 22.76 11.07
C TYR A 483 -13.14 21.68 10.68
N PHE A 484 -13.44 20.75 11.59
CA PHE A 484 -14.43 19.69 11.32
C PHE A 484 -15.83 20.25 11.12
N ASN A 485 -16.22 21.26 11.91
CA ASN A 485 -17.51 21.92 11.77
C ASN A 485 -17.62 22.80 10.52
N GLU A 486 -16.51 23.22 9.92
CA GLU A 486 -16.50 23.89 8.62
C GLU A 486 -16.72 22.89 7.47
N TYR A 487 -15.88 21.86 7.39
CA TYR A 487 -15.75 21.06 6.15
C TYR A 487 -16.41 19.68 6.22
N TYR A 488 -16.74 19.22 7.43
CA TYR A 488 -17.30 17.90 7.69
C TYR A 488 -18.63 17.99 8.45
N ALA A 489 -19.27 19.16 8.49
CA ALA A 489 -20.50 19.49 9.22
C ALA A 489 -21.66 18.49 9.06
N GLU A 490 -21.74 17.81 7.92
CA GLU A 490 -22.81 16.84 7.60
C GLU A 490 -22.26 15.41 7.46
N ALA A 491 -20.99 15.17 7.81
CA ALA A 491 -20.40 13.84 7.75
C ALA A 491 -20.96 12.97 8.87
N ASP A 492 -21.22 11.71 8.53
CA ASP A 492 -21.41 10.59 9.43
C ASP A 492 -20.09 9.82 9.64
N VAL A 493 -20.12 8.90 10.60
CA VAL A 493 -19.07 7.91 10.82
C VAL A 493 -19.57 6.58 10.27
N ASP A 494 -18.96 6.12 9.18
CA ASP A 494 -19.28 4.84 8.58
C ASP A 494 -18.70 3.71 9.43
N VAL A 495 -19.57 2.94 10.10
CA VAL A 495 -19.21 1.80 10.94
C VAL A 495 -19.61 0.50 10.23
N MET A 496 -18.61 -0.18 9.67
CA MET A 496 -18.77 -1.48 9.03
C MET A 496 -18.86 -2.58 10.08
N VAL A 497 -19.84 -3.48 9.96
CA VAL A 497 -20.03 -4.62 10.86
C VAL A 497 -20.00 -5.90 10.04
N LYS A 498 -19.05 -6.79 10.29
CA LYS A 498 -19.02 -8.13 9.67
C LYS A 498 -20.19 -8.95 10.19
N SER A 499 -21.16 -9.20 9.31
CA SER A 499 -22.35 -9.96 9.66
C SER A 499 -23.09 -10.43 8.41
N ASP A 500 -23.38 -11.72 8.39
CA ASP A 500 -23.97 -12.40 7.24
C ASP A 500 -25.48 -12.54 7.41
N HIS A 501 -25.96 -12.33 8.65
CA HIS A 501 -27.36 -12.53 9.05
C HIS A 501 -27.92 -11.28 9.77
N PRO A 502 -29.08 -10.74 9.35
CA PRO A 502 -29.66 -9.52 9.94
C PRO A 502 -29.81 -9.53 11.47
N LEU A 503 -30.18 -10.67 12.06
CA LEU A 503 -30.27 -10.83 13.52
C LEU A 503 -28.92 -10.62 14.22
N ASP A 504 -27.83 -11.17 13.66
CA ASP A 504 -26.49 -11.01 14.22
C ASP A 504 -26.03 -9.54 14.12
N PHE A 505 -26.27 -8.91 12.96
CA PHE A 505 -25.99 -7.48 12.77
C PHE A 505 -26.69 -6.62 13.82
N ILE A 506 -27.99 -6.83 14.03
CA ILE A 506 -28.76 -6.06 15.01
C ILE A 506 -28.29 -6.31 16.44
N LYS A 507 -27.95 -7.54 16.81
CA LYS A 507 -27.36 -7.86 18.13
C LYS A 507 -26.05 -7.11 18.34
N LYS A 508 -25.13 -7.16 17.36
CA LYS A 508 -23.86 -6.43 17.39
C LYS A 508 -24.08 -4.91 17.48
N ALA A 509 -25.01 -4.37 16.71
CA ALA A 509 -25.36 -2.95 16.73
C ALA A 509 -25.91 -2.51 18.10
N LYS A 510 -26.76 -3.33 18.74
CA LYS A 510 -27.24 -3.10 20.12
C LYS A 510 -26.09 -3.10 21.13
N THR A 511 -25.10 -4.00 20.99
CA THR A 511 -23.89 -4.00 21.84
C THR A 511 -23.09 -2.71 21.69
N VAL A 512 -22.88 -2.24 20.45
CA VAL A 512 -22.20 -0.96 20.18
C VAL A 512 -22.98 0.19 20.80
N PHE A 513 -24.30 0.25 20.59
CA PHE A 513 -25.15 1.27 21.17
C PHE A 513 -25.06 1.32 22.70
N ASN A 514 -25.17 0.17 23.37
CA ASN A 514 -25.07 0.10 24.83
C ASN A 514 -23.71 0.59 25.33
N GLN A 515 -22.62 0.25 24.64
CA GLN A 515 -21.28 0.72 25.02
C GLN A 515 -21.13 2.23 24.82
N VAL A 516 -21.67 2.79 23.73
CA VAL A 516 -21.69 4.23 23.48
C VAL A 516 -22.48 4.95 24.57
N VAL A 517 -23.63 4.43 25.00
CA VAL A 517 -24.42 4.97 26.12
C VAL A 517 -23.59 5.03 27.39
N VAL A 518 -22.95 3.91 27.78
CA VAL A 518 -22.11 3.83 28.98
C VAL A 518 -20.99 4.86 28.93
N ASN A 519 -20.27 4.95 27.81
CA ASN A 519 -19.11 5.84 27.68
C ASN A 519 -19.53 7.31 27.67
N VAL A 520 -20.58 7.69 26.92
CA VAL A 520 -21.06 9.08 26.87
C VAL A 520 -21.58 9.55 28.24
N CYS A 521 -22.36 8.72 28.94
CA CYS A 521 -22.82 9.03 30.30
C CYS A 521 -21.65 9.04 31.31
N GLY A 522 -20.62 8.22 31.11
CA GLY A 522 -19.41 8.22 31.92
C GLY A 522 -18.56 9.47 31.77
N TYR A 523 -18.43 10.00 30.53
CA TYR A 523 -17.64 11.20 30.25
C TYR A 523 -18.37 12.50 30.61
N ASN A 524 -19.69 12.51 30.64
CA ASN A 524 -20.49 13.69 30.96
C ASN A 524 -21.64 13.38 31.94
N PRO A 525 -21.34 12.89 33.16
CA PRO A 525 -22.36 12.38 34.08
C PRO A 525 -23.34 13.44 34.57
N THR A 526 -22.97 14.72 34.48
CA THR A 526 -23.82 15.84 34.91
C THR A 526 -24.90 16.19 33.87
N ASN A 527 -24.65 15.96 32.58
CA ASN A 527 -25.53 16.44 31.51
C ASN A 527 -26.04 15.33 30.56
N ALA A 528 -25.41 14.15 30.56
CA ALA A 528 -25.77 13.05 29.68
C ALA A 528 -26.54 11.96 30.44
N GLU A 529 -27.78 11.70 30.02
CA GLU A 529 -28.59 10.57 30.46
C GLU A 529 -28.75 9.56 29.32
N PRO A 530 -29.00 8.26 29.60
CA PRO A 530 -29.18 7.24 28.56
C PRO A 530 -30.21 7.60 27.49
N LYS A 531 -31.29 8.29 27.88
CA LYS A 531 -32.36 8.75 26.97
C LYS A 531 -31.89 9.79 25.93
N HIS A 532 -30.75 10.44 26.15
CA HIS A 532 -30.17 11.41 25.20
C HIS A 532 -29.45 10.74 24.03
N ILE A 533 -29.16 9.44 24.11
CA ILE A 533 -28.55 8.67 23.02
C ILE A 533 -29.67 7.84 22.37
N LYS A 534 -29.87 8.04 21.07
CA LYS A 534 -30.93 7.39 20.29
C LYS A 534 -30.32 6.40 19.30
N MET A 535 -30.95 5.24 19.19
CA MET A 535 -30.70 4.25 18.16
C MET A 535 -31.92 4.20 17.22
N ASN A 536 -31.70 4.46 15.93
CA ASN A 536 -32.73 4.29 14.91
C ASN A 536 -32.34 3.16 13.94
N THR A 537 -33.27 2.25 13.65
CA THR A 537 -33.04 1.14 12.71
C THR A 537 -33.78 1.42 11.40
N ILE A 538 -33.04 1.55 10.31
CA ILE A 538 -33.56 1.80 8.97
C ILE A 538 -33.57 0.49 8.19
N ARG A 539 -34.73 0.12 7.67
CA ARG A 539 -34.91 -1.07 6.82
C ARG A 539 -34.97 -0.63 5.36
N THR A 540 -34.10 -1.17 4.51
CA THR A 540 -34.19 -0.95 3.06
C THR A 540 -34.64 -2.22 2.37
N VAL A 541 -35.73 -2.15 1.62
CA VAL A 541 -36.29 -3.25 0.84
C VAL A 541 -35.98 -3.03 -0.63
N PHE A 542 -35.14 -3.89 -1.18
CA PHE A 542 -34.79 -3.90 -2.59
C PHE A 542 -35.68 -4.89 -3.34
N LEU A 543 -36.45 -4.40 -4.30
CA LEU A 543 -37.22 -5.21 -5.23
C LEU A 543 -36.48 -5.27 -6.57
N PHE A 544 -36.21 -6.46 -7.08
CA PHE A 544 -35.57 -6.68 -8.38
C PHE A 544 -36.60 -7.23 -9.36
N ILE A 545 -36.83 -6.51 -10.46
CA ILE A 545 -37.84 -6.83 -11.48
C ILE A 545 -37.29 -6.52 -12.88
N ASN A 546 -37.91 -7.06 -13.92
CA ASN A 546 -37.58 -6.72 -15.31
C ASN A 546 -38.67 -5.85 -15.94
N ASN A 547 -38.38 -5.24 -17.11
CA ASN A 547 -39.35 -4.38 -17.77
C ASN A 547 -40.63 -5.11 -18.21
N GLN A 548 -40.54 -6.39 -18.57
CA GLN A 548 -41.70 -7.17 -18.96
C GLN A 548 -42.69 -7.34 -17.79
N PHE A 549 -42.16 -7.59 -16.59
CA PHE A 549 -42.95 -7.72 -15.37
C PHE A 549 -43.76 -6.44 -15.08
N ILE A 550 -43.17 -5.26 -15.30
CA ILE A 550 -43.86 -3.97 -15.11
C ILE A 550 -45.04 -3.86 -16.08
N LYS A 551 -44.84 -4.12 -17.36
CA LYS A 551 -45.89 -4.08 -18.39
C LYS A 551 -47.04 -5.05 -18.08
N ASP A 552 -46.68 -6.25 -17.61
CA ASP A 552 -47.65 -7.32 -17.39
C ASP A 552 -48.44 -7.16 -16.08
N ASN A 553 -47.85 -6.55 -15.04
CA ASN A 553 -48.39 -6.62 -13.66
C ASN A 553 -48.54 -5.28 -12.94
N ILE A 554 -47.91 -4.21 -13.42
CA ILE A 554 -47.85 -2.91 -12.71
C ILE A 554 -48.49 -1.79 -13.54
N GLU A 555 -48.32 -1.82 -14.86
CA GLU A 555 -48.91 -0.83 -15.76
C GLU A 555 -50.42 -0.75 -15.58
N THR A 556 -50.94 0.48 -15.51
CA THR A 556 -52.37 0.74 -15.32
C THR A 556 -52.88 1.61 -16.46
N SER A 557 -54.20 1.71 -16.60
CA SER A 557 -54.82 2.61 -17.59
C SER A 557 -54.49 4.10 -17.38
N THR A 558 -53.99 4.47 -16.20
CA THR A 558 -53.66 5.86 -15.82
C THR A 558 -52.15 6.13 -15.78
N MET A 559 -51.31 5.11 -15.60
CA MET A 559 -49.84 5.24 -15.57
C MET A 559 -49.21 4.27 -16.55
N SER A 560 -48.68 4.81 -17.65
CA SER A 560 -47.97 4.04 -18.66
C SER A 560 -46.62 3.52 -18.16
N HIS A 561 -46.10 2.49 -18.83
CA HIS A 561 -44.77 1.94 -18.58
C HIS A 561 -43.66 3.00 -18.55
N GLU A 562 -43.66 3.93 -19.51
CA GLU A 562 -42.67 5.02 -19.60
C GLU A 562 -42.76 5.98 -18.41
N PHE A 563 -43.98 6.28 -17.95
CA PHE A 563 -44.21 7.12 -16.77
C PHE A 563 -43.70 6.44 -15.51
N ILE A 564 -43.98 5.15 -15.34
CA ILE A 564 -43.56 4.36 -14.17
C ILE A 564 -42.03 4.31 -14.08
N ILE A 565 -41.32 4.05 -15.18
CA ILE A 565 -39.84 4.04 -15.17
C ILE A 565 -39.28 5.40 -14.78
N SER A 566 -39.84 6.47 -15.33
CA SER A 566 -39.34 7.84 -15.12
C SER A 566 -39.58 8.35 -13.70
N ASN A 567 -40.58 7.78 -13.01
CA ASN A 567 -41.05 8.21 -11.69
C ASN A 567 -41.03 7.06 -10.65
N ILE A 568 -40.14 6.08 -10.82
CA ILE A 568 -40.12 4.83 -10.03
C ILE A 568 -39.94 5.02 -8.51
N LYS A 569 -39.57 6.23 -8.09
CA LYS A 569 -39.37 6.62 -6.69
C LYS A 569 -40.49 7.45 -6.11
N ASP A 570 -41.44 7.89 -6.92
CA ASP A 570 -42.56 8.65 -6.43
C ASP A 570 -43.43 7.73 -5.58
N ASP A 571 -43.88 8.21 -4.42
CA ASP A 571 -44.67 7.39 -3.49
C ASP A 571 -45.87 6.77 -4.20
N SER A 572 -46.54 7.53 -5.08
CA SER A 572 -47.66 7.05 -5.89
C SER A 572 -47.33 5.87 -6.81
N VAL A 573 -46.09 5.79 -7.32
CA VAL A 573 -45.62 4.68 -8.15
C VAL A 573 -45.17 3.52 -7.27
N ILE A 574 -44.49 3.78 -6.15
CA ILE A 574 -44.09 2.75 -5.18
C ILE A 574 -45.31 2.02 -4.62
N GLU A 575 -46.43 2.71 -4.38
CA GLU A 575 -47.69 2.09 -3.95
C GLU A 575 -48.14 0.96 -4.90
N LEU A 576 -47.88 1.07 -6.21
CA LEU A 576 -48.23 0.03 -7.17
C LEU A 576 -47.45 -1.28 -6.94
N PHE A 577 -46.24 -1.19 -6.40
CA PHE A 577 -45.37 -2.35 -6.12
C PHE A 577 -45.60 -2.96 -4.73
N LYS A 578 -46.19 -2.21 -3.79
CA LYS A 578 -46.36 -2.66 -2.39
C LYS A 578 -47.05 -4.02 -2.21
N PRO A 579 -48.13 -4.36 -2.93
CA PRO A 579 -48.76 -5.67 -2.78
C PRO A 579 -47.80 -6.83 -3.06
N ILE A 580 -46.94 -6.67 -4.05
CA ILE A 580 -45.93 -7.68 -4.44
C ILE A 580 -44.79 -7.70 -3.44
N ILE A 581 -44.33 -6.52 -3.00
CA ILE A 581 -43.29 -6.37 -1.98
C ILE A 581 -43.71 -7.09 -0.70
N ASN A 582 -44.91 -6.84 -0.19
CA ASN A 582 -45.39 -7.46 1.05
C ASN A 582 -45.37 -8.99 0.97
N LYS A 583 -45.87 -9.57 -0.13
CA LYS A 583 -45.83 -11.02 -0.35
C LYS A 583 -44.41 -11.58 -0.39
N LYS A 584 -43.48 -10.84 -0.99
CA LYS A 584 -42.06 -11.24 -1.09
C LYS A 584 -41.31 -11.07 0.23
N ILE A 585 -41.69 -10.10 1.06
CA ILE A 585 -41.16 -9.93 2.42
C ILE A 585 -41.50 -11.17 3.28
N ASP A 586 -42.73 -11.67 3.21
CA ASP A 586 -43.13 -12.88 3.94
C ASP A 586 -42.28 -14.10 3.55
N ILE A 587 -42.04 -14.27 2.25
CA ILE A 587 -41.18 -15.34 1.71
C ILE A 587 -39.73 -15.15 2.21
N PHE A 588 -39.22 -13.92 2.18
CA PHE A 588 -37.87 -13.60 2.65
C PHE A 588 -37.68 -14.00 4.11
N TYR A 589 -38.57 -13.60 5.02
CA TYR A 589 -38.45 -13.96 6.44
C TYR A 589 -38.69 -15.45 6.70
N THR A 590 -39.60 -16.08 5.96
CA THR A 590 -39.81 -17.54 6.04
C THR A 590 -38.53 -18.29 5.69
N ASN A 591 -37.84 -17.87 4.65
CA ASN A 591 -36.57 -18.46 4.25
C ASN A 591 -35.43 -18.12 5.22
N LEU A 592 -35.35 -16.87 5.68
CA LEU A 592 -34.30 -16.39 6.59
C LEU A 592 -34.32 -17.15 7.92
N PHE A 593 -35.51 -17.42 8.45
CA PHE A 593 -35.69 -18.10 9.73
C PHE A 593 -36.11 -19.57 9.60
N LYS A 594 -35.91 -20.20 8.43
CA LYS A 594 -36.35 -21.59 8.16
C LYS A 594 -35.80 -22.62 9.15
N GLU A 595 -34.65 -22.33 9.75
CA GLU A 595 -33.93 -23.23 10.68
C GLU A 595 -34.32 -23.00 12.15
N TYR A 596 -35.12 -21.97 12.43
CA TYR A 596 -35.55 -21.62 13.78
C TYR A 596 -36.91 -22.25 14.08
N THR A 597 -37.07 -22.70 15.33
CA THR A 597 -38.36 -23.15 15.86
C THR A 597 -39.32 -21.96 16.05
N THR A 598 -40.62 -22.25 16.10
CA THR A 598 -41.65 -21.22 16.34
C THR A 598 -41.43 -20.47 17.67
N GLU A 599 -40.94 -21.16 18.70
CA GLU A 599 -40.63 -20.56 20.00
C GLU A 599 -39.45 -19.58 19.90
N GLU A 600 -38.38 -19.97 19.20
CA GLU A 600 -37.23 -19.09 18.96
C GLU A 600 -37.61 -17.86 18.14
N ILE A 601 -38.43 -18.03 17.10
CA ILE A 601 -38.93 -16.90 16.29
C ILE A 601 -39.75 -15.94 17.14
N ASN A 602 -40.62 -16.44 18.02
CA ASN A 602 -41.39 -15.60 18.93
C ASN A 602 -40.49 -14.85 19.91
N ASN A 603 -39.45 -15.50 20.45
CA ASN A 603 -38.46 -14.84 21.29
C ASN A 603 -37.69 -13.76 20.52
N ILE A 604 -37.30 -14.03 19.26
CA ILE A 604 -36.64 -13.04 18.40
C ILE A 604 -37.55 -11.86 18.12
N LYS A 605 -38.85 -12.07 17.84
CA LYS A 605 -39.83 -10.98 17.67
C LYS A 605 -39.97 -10.12 18.92
N ASN A 606 -39.94 -10.73 20.10
CA ASN A 606 -40.05 -10.01 21.38
C ASN A 606 -38.78 -9.21 21.71
N CYS A 607 -37.58 -9.77 21.46
CA CYS A 607 -36.31 -9.13 21.79
C CYS A 607 -35.81 -8.16 20.70
N HIS A 608 -36.21 -8.40 19.45
CA HIS A 608 -35.80 -7.66 18.26
C HIS A 608 -37.01 -7.31 17.37
N PRO A 609 -38.01 -6.59 17.89
CA PRO A 609 -39.18 -6.15 17.10
C PRO A 609 -38.76 -5.35 15.86
N GLU A 610 -37.63 -4.64 15.93
CA GLU A 610 -37.06 -3.88 14.82
C GLU A 610 -36.75 -4.71 13.56
N LEU A 611 -36.64 -6.03 13.67
CA LEU A 611 -36.45 -6.89 12.50
C LEU A 611 -37.74 -7.12 11.71
N PHE A 612 -38.91 -6.97 12.32
CA PHE A 612 -40.19 -7.38 11.72
C PHE A 612 -41.17 -6.22 11.53
N GLU A 613 -41.18 -5.26 12.46
CA GLU A 613 -42.10 -4.13 12.43
C GLU A 613 -41.81 -3.15 11.28
N TYR A 614 -42.82 -2.35 10.91
CA TYR A 614 -42.66 -1.25 9.97
C TYR A 614 -41.88 -0.10 10.61
N ASN A 615 -40.57 -0.30 10.82
CA ASN A 615 -39.63 0.79 11.08
C ASN A 615 -39.60 1.76 9.89
N ASP A 616 -38.79 2.83 9.99
CA ASP A 616 -38.38 3.65 8.84
C ASP A 616 -37.93 2.76 7.67
N THR A 617 -38.85 2.52 6.73
CA THR A 617 -38.68 1.56 5.64
C THR A 617 -38.51 2.33 4.34
N VAL A 618 -37.37 2.12 3.70
CA VAL A 618 -37.06 2.68 2.38
C VAL A 618 -37.25 1.60 1.33
N TYR A 619 -38.14 1.84 0.37
CA TYR A 619 -38.32 0.94 -0.77
C TYR A 619 -37.43 1.38 -1.94
N GLN A 620 -36.71 0.43 -2.53
CA GLN A 620 -35.89 0.64 -3.72
C GLN A 620 -36.24 -0.39 -4.78
N ILE A 621 -36.76 0.07 -5.91
CA ILE A 621 -37.10 -0.78 -7.05
C ILE A 621 -35.97 -0.72 -8.05
N ASN A 622 -35.37 -1.86 -8.35
CA ASN A 622 -34.28 -2.05 -9.29
C ASN A 622 -34.80 -2.81 -10.51
N ILE A 623 -34.70 -2.19 -11.69
CA ILE A 623 -35.07 -2.82 -12.96
C ILE A 623 -33.83 -3.48 -13.58
N ASN A 624 -33.92 -4.75 -13.92
CA ASN A 624 -32.86 -5.53 -14.54
C ASN A 624 -33.42 -6.34 -15.72
N ASP A 625 -33.05 -5.96 -16.95
CA ASP A 625 -33.50 -6.64 -18.18
C ASP A 625 -32.58 -7.80 -18.59
N ASN A 626 -31.56 -8.10 -17.78
CA ASN A 626 -30.65 -9.20 -18.08
C ASN A 626 -31.31 -10.54 -17.82
N HIS A 627 -31.31 -11.42 -18.83
CA HIS A 627 -31.75 -12.82 -18.80
C HIS A 627 -30.95 -13.74 -17.85
N LYS A 628 -30.23 -13.19 -16.85
CA LYS A 628 -29.56 -14.03 -15.85
C LYS A 628 -30.54 -14.27 -14.69
N PRO A 629 -30.83 -15.53 -14.33
CA PRO A 629 -31.69 -15.82 -13.19
C PRO A 629 -31.12 -15.16 -11.94
N VAL A 630 -32.01 -14.51 -11.19
CA VAL A 630 -31.70 -14.00 -9.86
C VAL A 630 -31.63 -15.23 -8.96
N SER A 631 -30.45 -15.82 -8.79
CA SER A 631 -30.29 -16.90 -7.82
C SER A 631 -30.40 -16.31 -6.41
N ASP A 632 -31.41 -16.76 -5.67
CA ASP A 632 -31.49 -16.55 -4.24
C ASP A 632 -30.19 -17.04 -3.58
N THR A 633 -29.65 -16.23 -2.66
CA THR A 633 -28.46 -16.48 -1.84
C THR A 633 -27.11 -16.63 -2.57
N ILE A 634 -26.32 -15.56 -2.58
CA ILE A 634 -24.87 -15.65 -2.79
C ILE A 634 -24.28 -16.19 -1.48
N THR A 635 -24.09 -17.51 -1.40
CA THR A 635 -23.13 -18.08 -0.45
C THR A 635 -21.73 -17.74 -0.95
N PRO A 636 -20.81 -17.22 -0.11
CA PRO A 636 -19.43 -17.03 -0.51
C PRO A 636 -18.82 -18.41 -0.78
N VAL A 637 -18.44 -18.65 -2.02
CA VAL A 637 -17.54 -19.76 -2.35
C VAL A 637 -16.15 -19.34 -1.88
N ASP A 638 -15.48 -20.17 -1.07
CA ASP A 638 -14.05 -20.04 -0.81
C ASP A 638 -13.31 -20.30 -2.12
N ILE A 639 -12.86 -19.23 -2.77
CA ILE A 639 -12.15 -19.29 -4.05
C ILE A 639 -10.65 -19.40 -3.75
N THR A 640 -10.05 -20.51 -4.18
CA THR A 640 -8.61 -20.76 -4.08
C THR A 640 -7.82 -19.80 -4.97
N GLU A 641 -6.54 -19.56 -4.66
CA GLU A 641 -5.65 -18.70 -5.45
C GLU A 641 -5.59 -19.10 -6.94
N SER A 642 -5.75 -20.39 -7.22
CA SER A 642 -5.83 -20.93 -8.59
C SER A 642 -7.12 -20.55 -9.32
N GLU A 643 -8.23 -20.44 -8.61
CA GLU A 643 -9.52 -20.01 -9.16
C GLU A 643 -9.57 -18.50 -9.31
N PHE A 644 -8.85 -17.73 -8.48
CA PHE A 644 -8.66 -16.29 -8.71
C PHE A 644 -7.83 -16.03 -9.97
N GLU A 645 -6.76 -16.78 -10.22
CA GLU A 645 -6.00 -16.71 -11.49
C GLU A 645 -6.90 -17.06 -12.69
N LYS A 646 -7.75 -18.07 -12.53
CA LYS A 646 -8.75 -18.46 -13.54
C LYS A 646 -9.82 -17.41 -13.76
N ILE A 647 -10.35 -16.77 -12.72
CA ILE A 647 -11.33 -15.67 -12.82
C ILE A 647 -10.71 -14.42 -13.44
N VAL A 648 -9.43 -14.17 -13.18
CA VAL A 648 -8.66 -13.12 -13.86
C VAL A 648 -8.45 -13.47 -15.33
N GLU A 649 -8.28 -14.72 -15.70
CA GLU A 649 -8.20 -15.18 -17.11
C GLU A 649 -9.58 -15.20 -17.80
N ASP A 650 -10.63 -15.67 -17.12
CA ASP A 650 -11.98 -15.83 -17.64
C ASP A 650 -12.68 -14.47 -17.82
N ASN A 651 -12.50 -13.51 -16.90
CA ASN A 651 -13.01 -12.14 -17.10
C ASN A 651 -12.32 -11.42 -18.28
N ILE A 652 -11.22 -11.96 -18.81
CA ILE A 652 -10.47 -11.38 -19.94
C ILE A 652 -10.93 -11.97 -21.29
N ASP A 653 -11.45 -13.21 -21.32
CA ASP A 653 -11.87 -13.89 -22.56
C ASP A 653 -13.39 -13.80 -22.88
N HIS A 654 -14.22 -13.33 -21.95
CA HIS A 654 -15.69 -13.33 -22.11
C HIS A 654 -16.29 -12.23 -23.00
N VAL A 655 -15.51 -11.43 -23.72
CA VAL A 655 -16.06 -10.36 -24.60
C VAL A 655 -16.63 -10.90 -25.92
N ALA A 656 -16.40 -12.17 -26.30
CA ALA A 656 -16.80 -12.65 -27.64
C ALA A 656 -17.61 -13.96 -27.68
N LYS A 657 -17.74 -14.75 -26.61
CA LYS A 657 -18.28 -16.13 -26.70
C LYS A 657 -19.64 -16.37 -26.05
N ASP A 658 -20.17 -15.44 -25.24
CA ASP A 658 -21.47 -15.64 -24.58
C ASP A 658 -22.68 -15.16 -25.38
N PHE A 659 -22.48 -14.56 -26.57
CA PHE A 659 -23.60 -14.11 -27.41
C PHE A 659 -24.31 -15.23 -28.16
N ASP A 660 -23.64 -16.37 -28.41
CA ASP A 660 -24.20 -17.44 -29.26
C ASP A 660 -24.87 -18.59 -28.50
N LYS A 661 -24.82 -18.62 -27.16
CA LYS A 661 -25.45 -19.67 -26.33
C LYS A 661 -26.75 -19.25 -25.62
N LEU A 662 -27.20 -18.01 -25.76
CA LEU A 662 -28.37 -17.46 -25.06
C LEU A 662 -29.67 -17.45 -25.89
N LYS A 663 -29.74 -18.19 -27.01
CA LYS A 663 -30.94 -18.21 -27.86
C LYS A 663 -31.97 -19.29 -27.52
N GLU A 664 -31.69 -20.18 -26.59
CA GLU A 664 -32.64 -21.20 -26.18
C GLU A 664 -32.57 -21.36 -24.66
N ASP A 665 -33.30 -20.52 -23.92
CA ASP A 665 -33.91 -20.93 -22.65
C ASP A 665 -35.00 -19.94 -22.21
N LYS A 666 -36.07 -20.50 -21.62
CA LYS A 666 -37.38 -19.88 -21.39
C LYS A 666 -37.32 -18.59 -20.55
N ILE A 667 -38.10 -17.60 -20.97
CA ILE A 667 -38.39 -16.34 -20.27
C ILE A 667 -38.99 -16.66 -18.89
N HIS A 668 -38.21 -16.47 -17.83
CA HIS A 668 -38.71 -16.50 -16.45
C HIS A 668 -38.92 -15.07 -15.92
N ASN A 669 -40.15 -14.78 -15.49
CA ASN A 669 -40.57 -13.55 -14.79
C ASN A 669 -40.11 -13.60 -13.31
N ASP A 670 -38.80 -13.68 -13.05
CA ASP A 670 -38.30 -13.80 -11.67
C ASP A 670 -38.22 -12.43 -10.98
N VAL A 671 -39.12 -12.24 -10.01
CA VAL A 671 -39.11 -11.11 -9.07
C VAL A 671 -38.23 -11.48 -7.86
N GLY A 672 -37.11 -10.78 -7.69
CA GLY A 672 -36.21 -10.94 -6.54
C GLY A 672 -36.50 -9.94 -5.42
N ILE A 673 -36.19 -10.29 -4.17
CA ILE A 673 -36.24 -9.37 -3.03
C ILE A 673 -34.97 -9.50 -2.18
N ASN A 674 -34.47 -8.37 -1.67
CA ASN A 674 -33.44 -8.35 -0.64
C ASN A 674 -33.78 -7.28 0.41
N ILE A 675 -33.54 -7.58 1.69
CA ILE A 675 -33.77 -6.64 2.79
C ILE A 675 -32.44 -6.40 3.49
N SER A 676 -32.01 -5.14 3.55
CA SER A 676 -30.83 -4.72 4.32
C SER A 676 -31.20 -3.82 5.47
N PHE A 677 -30.43 -3.87 6.55
CA PHE A 677 -30.61 -3.01 7.71
C PHE A 677 -29.43 -2.06 7.86
N LYS A 678 -29.73 -0.84 8.31
CA LYS A 678 -28.75 0.13 8.81
C LYS A 678 -29.19 0.58 10.18
N VAL A 679 -28.24 0.88 11.05
CA VAL A 679 -28.51 1.45 12.38
C VAL A 679 -27.83 2.80 12.48
N LYS A 680 -28.56 3.81 12.94
CA LYS A 680 -28.03 5.14 13.24
C LYS A 680 -28.00 5.37 14.74
N ILE A 681 -26.84 5.76 15.26
CA ILE A 681 -26.68 6.17 16.67
C ILE A 681 -26.40 7.67 16.68
N SER A 682 -27.24 8.43 17.39
CA SER A 682 -27.19 9.89 17.45
C SER A 682 -27.39 10.38 18.89
N SER A 683 -26.76 11.50 19.25
CA SER A 683 -26.97 12.17 20.53
C SER A 683 -26.56 13.64 20.43
N THR A 684 -27.11 14.49 21.28
CA THR A 684 -26.62 15.87 21.49
C THR A 684 -25.22 15.94 22.11
N HIS A 685 -24.71 14.81 22.62
CA HIS A 685 -23.39 14.68 23.22
C HIS A 685 -22.34 14.07 22.29
N ILE A 686 -22.70 13.76 21.04
CA ILE A 686 -21.75 13.38 19.98
C ILE A 686 -21.92 14.36 18.81
N GLN A 687 -20.82 14.77 18.20
CA GLN A 687 -20.80 15.72 17.07
C GLN A 687 -21.19 15.06 15.75
N ARG A 688 -21.00 13.73 15.65
CA ARG A 688 -21.20 12.96 14.42
C ARG A 688 -22.02 11.71 14.72
N GLN A 689 -23.08 11.50 13.97
CA GLN A 689 -23.86 10.26 14.05
C GLN A 689 -23.01 9.08 13.57
N LEU A 690 -23.20 7.92 14.19
CA LEU A 690 -22.64 6.65 13.72
C LEU A 690 -23.65 6.00 12.77
N GLU A 691 -23.25 5.67 11.55
CA GLU A 691 -24.03 4.86 10.61
C GLU A 691 -23.43 3.45 10.54
N LEU A 692 -24.09 2.50 11.20
CA LEU A 692 -23.73 1.09 11.22
C LEU A 692 -24.40 0.37 10.06
N PHE A 693 -23.65 -0.45 9.33
CA PHE A 693 -24.17 -1.29 8.26
C PHE A 693 -23.38 -2.59 8.12
N SER A 694 -24.04 -3.64 7.63
CA SER A 694 -23.41 -4.95 7.50
C SER A 694 -22.49 -5.04 6.29
N ILE A 695 -21.41 -5.80 6.43
CA ILE A 695 -20.59 -6.29 5.31
C ILE A 695 -20.59 -7.83 5.34
N PHE A 696 -20.70 -8.42 4.14
CA PHE A 696 -20.86 -9.86 3.94
C PHE A 696 -19.55 -10.60 3.64
N ASN A 697 -18.43 -9.87 3.59
CA ASN A 697 -17.13 -10.42 3.22
C ASN A 697 -16.19 -10.46 4.43
N ASN A 698 -15.23 -11.38 4.38
CA ASN A 698 -14.26 -11.61 5.45
C ASN A 698 -13.34 -10.42 5.74
N ASP A 699 -13.16 -9.48 4.80
CA ASP A 699 -12.29 -8.30 4.94
C ASP A 699 -13.02 -6.98 4.63
N PHE A 700 -12.72 -5.94 5.41
CA PHE A 700 -13.28 -4.59 5.24
C PHE A 700 -12.86 -3.95 3.91
N PHE A 701 -11.67 -4.27 3.39
CA PHE A 701 -11.20 -3.75 2.11
C PHE A 701 -12.08 -4.13 0.93
N SER A 702 -12.86 -5.21 1.04
CA SER A 702 -13.82 -5.58 0.01
C SER A 702 -14.89 -4.51 -0.25
N LEU A 703 -15.19 -3.68 0.76
CA LEU A 703 -16.03 -2.51 0.64
C LEU A 703 -15.21 -1.23 0.48
N VAL A 704 -14.18 -1.03 1.31
CA VAL A 704 -13.36 0.20 1.30
C VAL A 704 -12.71 0.43 -0.06
N ALA A 705 -12.28 -0.63 -0.75
CA ALA A 705 -11.73 -0.52 -2.10
C ALA A 705 -12.78 -0.07 -3.14
N LYS A 706 -14.08 -0.11 -2.85
CA LYS A 706 -15.15 0.41 -3.72
C LYS A 706 -15.38 1.91 -3.51
N PHE A 707 -14.83 2.51 -2.46
CA PHE A 707 -15.07 3.91 -2.17
C PHE A 707 -14.56 4.82 -3.28
N HIS A 708 -15.38 5.83 -3.58
CA HIS A 708 -15.23 6.69 -4.74
C HIS A 708 -13.86 7.39 -4.78
N MET A 709 -13.49 8.03 -3.67
CA MET A 709 -12.26 8.82 -3.59
C MET A 709 -11.14 8.08 -2.85
N PRO A 710 -9.91 8.06 -3.38
CA PRO A 710 -8.72 7.54 -2.71
C PRO A 710 -8.53 8.04 -1.27
N CYS A 711 -8.75 9.33 -0.96
CA CYS A 711 -8.53 9.88 0.38
C CYS A 711 -9.38 9.26 1.50
N VAL A 712 -10.38 8.43 1.16
CA VAL A 712 -11.19 7.65 2.11
C VAL A 712 -10.94 6.13 2.05
N ARG A 713 -9.99 5.65 1.25
CA ARG A 713 -9.68 4.21 1.08
C ARG A 713 -8.74 3.68 2.16
N GLY A 714 -9.18 3.79 3.40
CA GLY A 714 -8.55 3.18 4.57
C GLY A 714 -9.59 2.86 5.64
N TYR A 715 -9.24 2.07 6.65
CA TYR A 715 -10.15 1.83 7.77
C TYR A 715 -9.39 1.61 9.07
N TYR A 716 -10.09 1.83 10.19
CA TYR A 716 -9.64 1.54 11.56
C TYR A 716 -10.42 0.34 12.10
N ASP A 717 -9.76 -0.67 12.68
CA ASP A 717 -10.43 -1.86 13.26
C ASP A 717 -10.39 -1.92 14.80
N GLY A 718 -10.12 -0.78 15.46
CA GLY A 718 -9.94 -0.73 16.91
C GLY A 718 -8.49 -0.96 17.35
N ASN A 719 -7.71 -1.72 16.58
CA ASN A 719 -6.30 -1.93 16.86
C ASN A 719 -5.41 -1.01 16.04
N ASN A 720 -5.59 -0.99 14.72
CA ASN A 720 -4.73 -0.25 13.81
C ASN A 720 -5.52 0.37 12.65
N VAL A 721 -4.89 1.29 11.92
CA VAL A 721 -5.44 1.88 10.70
C VAL A 721 -4.67 1.34 9.50
N TYR A 722 -5.42 0.85 8.51
CA TYR A 722 -4.88 0.25 7.30
C TYR A 722 -5.21 1.11 6.09
N LEU A 723 -4.21 1.38 5.26
CA LEU A 723 -4.28 2.34 4.17
C LEU A 723 -3.88 1.68 2.84
N THR A 724 -4.67 1.98 1.81
CA THR A 724 -4.27 1.68 0.43
C THR A 724 -3.19 2.65 -0.06
N PRO A 725 -2.35 2.25 -1.05
CA PRO A 725 -1.41 3.14 -1.70
C PRO A 725 -2.06 4.40 -2.26
N SER A 726 -3.23 4.29 -2.89
CA SER A 726 -3.96 5.44 -3.43
C SER A 726 -4.44 6.41 -2.33
N CYS A 727 -4.83 5.90 -1.16
CA CYS A 727 -5.15 6.73 0.01
C CYS A 727 -3.93 7.52 0.48
N ILE A 728 -2.78 6.85 0.60
CA ILE A 728 -1.53 7.51 0.98
C ILE A 728 -1.15 8.58 -0.05
N SER A 729 -1.25 8.28 -1.34
CA SER A 729 -1.00 9.25 -2.42
C SER A 729 -1.85 10.51 -2.27
N ALA A 730 -3.14 10.37 -1.95
CA ALA A 730 -4.02 11.51 -1.75
C ALA A 730 -3.61 12.37 -0.54
N HIS A 731 -3.22 11.75 0.57
CA HIS A 731 -2.77 12.47 1.76
C HIS A 731 -1.38 13.09 1.62
N MET A 732 -0.53 12.54 0.76
CA MET A 732 0.82 13.05 0.48
C MET A 732 0.87 14.13 -0.60
N THR A 733 -0.20 14.34 -1.36
CA THR A 733 -0.22 15.28 -2.51
C THR A 733 -1.44 16.17 -2.60
N TYR A 734 -2.45 15.95 -1.74
CA TYR A 734 -3.78 16.56 -1.82
C TYR A 734 -4.50 16.28 -3.14
N MET A 735 -4.12 15.20 -3.86
CA MET A 735 -4.73 14.81 -5.13
C MET A 735 -5.17 13.36 -5.11
N ASN A 736 -6.43 13.13 -5.45
CA ASN A 736 -6.93 11.80 -5.76
C ASN A 736 -6.44 11.36 -7.15
N ILE A 737 -5.60 10.31 -7.18
CA ILE A 737 -4.99 9.79 -8.42
C ILE A 737 -6.02 9.22 -9.40
N ASP A 738 -7.12 8.70 -8.87
CA ASP A 738 -8.27 8.20 -9.62
C ASP A 738 -9.58 8.48 -8.85
N TYR A 739 -10.71 8.08 -9.44
CA TYR A 739 -11.96 7.96 -8.73
C TYR A 739 -12.72 6.71 -9.22
N LYS A 740 -13.51 6.09 -8.34
CA LYS A 740 -14.37 4.94 -8.66
C LYS A 740 -15.83 5.39 -8.82
N TYR A 741 -16.54 4.71 -9.71
CA TYR A 741 -17.93 4.96 -10.09
C TYR A 741 -18.88 5.02 -8.88
N PHE A 742 -19.87 5.91 -9.00
CA PHE A 742 -20.90 6.22 -8.02
C PHE A 742 -22.13 5.34 -8.21
N ALA A 743 -22.19 4.21 -7.50
CA ALA A 743 -23.43 3.46 -7.38
C ALA A 743 -24.25 4.09 -6.24
N GLY A 744 -25.13 5.05 -6.54
CA GLY A 744 -25.90 5.71 -5.48
C GLY A 744 -26.79 6.88 -5.90
N SER A 745 -27.26 7.62 -4.90
CA SER A 745 -28.15 8.78 -5.05
C SER A 745 -27.46 10.13 -5.17
N LYS A 746 -26.13 10.15 -5.03
CA LYS A 746 -25.32 11.37 -4.99
C LYS A 746 -24.56 11.53 -6.30
N ASP A 747 -24.57 12.75 -6.80
CA ASP A 747 -23.90 13.14 -8.05
C ASP A 747 -22.36 13.00 -7.93
N PRO A 748 -21.70 12.33 -8.90
CA PRO A 748 -20.25 12.33 -9.04
C PRO A 748 -19.60 13.71 -8.92
N ILE A 749 -20.17 14.73 -9.56
CA ILE A 749 -19.59 16.08 -9.61
C ILE A 749 -19.70 16.72 -8.22
N GLU A 750 -20.86 16.61 -7.57
CA GLU A 750 -21.07 17.03 -6.18
C GLU A 750 -20.02 16.45 -5.22
N ILE A 751 -19.73 15.15 -5.32
CA ILE A 751 -18.73 14.53 -4.45
C ILE A 751 -17.32 15.04 -4.75
N ILE A 752 -16.97 15.22 -6.03
CA ILE A 752 -15.69 15.82 -6.44
C ILE A 752 -15.52 17.22 -5.84
N MET A 753 -16.52 18.09 -6.00
CA MET A 753 -16.47 19.46 -5.51
C MET A 753 -16.37 19.52 -3.98
N LYS A 754 -17.13 18.65 -3.28
CA LYS A 754 -17.06 18.55 -1.82
C LYS A 754 -15.67 18.15 -1.32
N TYR A 755 -15.01 17.19 -1.95
CA TYR A 755 -13.64 16.83 -1.55
C TYR A 755 -12.62 17.89 -1.93
N ARG A 756 -12.83 18.63 -3.04
CA ARG A 756 -12.00 19.79 -3.39
C ARG A 756 -12.13 20.91 -2.37
N MET A 757 -13.34 21.19 -1.89
CA MET A 757 -13.60 22.10 -0.77
C MET A 757 -12.92 21.66 0.53
N ARG A 758 -12.78 20.34 0.73
CA ARG A 758 -11.99 19.75 1.83
C ARG A 758 -10.48 19.74 1.57
N GLY A 759 -10.01 20.32 0.48
CA GLY A 759 -8.58 20.42 0.12
C GLY A 759 -8.06 19.32 -0.81
N PHE A 760 -8.86 18.32 -1.20
CA PHE A 760 -8.43 17.21 -2.06
C PHE A 760 -8.95 17.34 -3.49
N GLY A 761 -8.04 17.53 -4.46
CA GLY A 761 -8.37 17.57 -5.88
C GLY A 761 -8.53 16.18 -6.50
N VAL A 762 -8.82 16.14 -7.81
CA VAL A 762 -8.94 14.90 -8.59
C VAL A 762 -8.57 15.15 -10.04
N PHE A 763 -7.89 14.19 -10.68
CA PHE A 763 -7.56 14.31 -12.10
C PHE A 763 -8.76 13.97 -12.99
N LEU A 764 -9.25 14.97 -13.73
CA LEU A 764 -10.34 14.88 -14.69
C LEU A 764 -9.84 15.09 -16.12
N ASN A 765 -10.42 14.38 -17.10
CA ASN A 765 -10.14 14.70 -18.50
C ASN A 765 -10.89 15.96 -18.92
N LYS A 766 -10.57 16.51 -20.10
CA LYS A 766 -11.18 17.74 -20.61
C LYS A 766 -12.71 17.74 -20.60
N ASN A 767 -13.34 16.65 -21.05
CA ASN A 767 -14.81 16.58 -21.10
C ASN A 767 -15.43 16.59 -19.69
N GLU A 768 -14.78 15.95 -18.73
CA GLU A 768 -15.19 15.95 -17.33
C GLU A 768 -15.01 17.34 -16.70
N ILE A 769 -13.91 18.03 -16.99
CA ILE A 769 -13.66 19.41 -16.54
C ILE A 769 -14.76 20.34 -17.05
N ASP A 770 -15.06 20.30 -18.35
CA ASP A 770 -16.08 21.14 -18.98
C ASP A 770 -17.47 20.91 -18.33
N LYS A 771 -17.84 19.65 -18.08
CA LYS A 771 -19.09 19.29 -17.39
C LYS A 771 -19.11 19.79 -15.93
N ALA A 772 -18.00 19.66 -15.21
CA ALA A 772 -17.90 20.08 -13.82
C ALA A 772 -17.99 21.61 -13.67
N ILE A 773 -17.39 22.37 -14.59
CA ILE A 773 -17.51 23.84 -14.65
C ILE A 773 -18.96 24.24 -14.92
N ASN A 774 -19.61 23.62 -15.90
CA ASN A 774 -21.02 23.89 -16.22
C ASN A 774 -21.95 23.58 -15.04
N TYR A 775 -21.69 22.50 -14.31
CA TYR A 775 -22.40 22.18 -13.07
C TYR A 775 -22.18 23.25 -12.00
N ALA A 776 -20.92 23.61 -11.71
CA ALA A 776 -20.58 24.61 -10.70
C ALA A 776 -21.20 25.99 -11.00
N ASN A 777 -21.26 26.39 -12.27
CA ASN A 777 -21.89 27.65 -12.69
C ASN A 777 -23.41 27.65 -12.45
N LYS A 778 -24.07 26.50 -12.63
CA LYS A 778 -25.54 26.39 -12.57
C LYS A 778 -26.06 26.12 -11.15
N VAL A 779 -25.27 25.47 -10.29
CA VAL A 779 -25.67 25.16 -8.91
C VAL A 779 -25.27 26.30 -7.99
N THR A 780 -26.26 26.99 -7.41
CA THR A 780 -26.07 28.20 -6.58
C THR A 780 -24.99 28.05 -5.52
N PHE A 781 -24.99 26.95 -4.77
CA PHE A 781 -23.99 26.68 -3.73
C PHE A 781 -22.55 26.76 -4.28
N TRP A 782 -22.28 26.12 -5.41
CA TRP A 782 -20.95 26.10 -6.01
C TRP A 782 -20.62 27.41 -6.72
N ASN A 783 -21.62 28.03 -7.37
CA ASN A 783 -21.39 29.29 -8.06
C ASN A 783 -21.04 30.42 -7.09
N ASN A 784 -21.60 30.45 -5.88
CA ASN A 784 -21.22 31.41 -4.84
C ASN A 784 -19.74 31.25 -4.41
N LEU A 785 -19.19 30.04 -4.48
CA LEU A 785 -17.81 29.74 -4.07
C LEU A 785 -16.79 29.90 -5.21
N TYR A 786 -17.17 29.65 -6.45
CA TYR A 786 -16.26 29.78 -7.59
C TYR A 786 -16.45 31.06 -8.41
N ASN A 787 -17.63 31.68 -8.31
CA ASN A 787 -18.05 32.87 -9.05
C ASN A 787 -17.79 32.73 -10.57
N ILE A 788 -18.30 31.65 -11.16
CA ILE A 788 -18.03 31.31 -12.56
C ILE A 788 -18.96 32.11 -13.46
N ASN A 789 -18.39 32.65 -14.54
CA ASN A 789 -19.14 33.20 -15.66
C ASN A 789 -18.64 32.56 -16.96
N ILE A 790 -19.48 31.72 -17.58
CA ILE A 790 -19.11 30.98 -18.80
C ILE A 790 -18.65 31.91 -19.95
N GLY A 791 -19.11 33.17 -19.99
CA GLY A 791 -18.68 34.16 -20.96
C GLY A 791 -17.29 34.77 -20.70
N ASP A 792 -16.74 34.61 -19.49
CA ASP A 792 -15.46 35.15 -19.08
C ASP A 792 -14.44 34.04 -18.81
N LYS A 793 -13.45 33.95 -19.70
CA LYS A 793 -12.33 32.98 -19.58
C LYS A 793 -11.54 33.15 -18.28
N ASN A 794 -11.44 34.36 -17.74
CA ASN A 794 -10.68 34.57 -16.51
C ASN A 794 -11.40 33.95 -15.31
N SER A 795 -12.72 34.10 -15.21
CA SER A 795 -13.53 33.44 -14.18
C SER A 795 -13.44 31.91 -14.24
N ILE A 796 -13.34 31.33 -15.44
CA ILE A 796 -13.14 29.88 -15.60
C ILE A 796 -11.73 29.50 -15.14
N ASN A 797 -10.71 30.24 -15.57
CA ASN A 797 -9.33 29.93 -15.21
C ASN A 797 -9.08 30.07 -13.69
N SER A 798 -9.75 30.98 -12.99
CA SER A 798 -9.64 31.13 -11.53
C SER A 798 -10.19 29.93 -10.75
N CYS A 799 -11.06 29.12 -11.35
CA CYS A 799 -11.57 27.90 -10.71
C CYS A 799 -10.71 26.65 -10.96
N LEU A 800 -9.66 26.75 -11.78
CA LEU A 800 -8.76 25.64 -12.14
C LEU A 800 -7.42 25.72 -11.40
N GLY A 801 -6.67 24.62 -11.41
CA GLY A 801 -5.42 24.49 -10.69
C GLY A 801 -5.61 24.30 -9.18
N SER A 802 -4.52 24.51 -8.44
CA SER A 802 -4.55 24.49 -6.98
C SER A 802 -5.05 25.82 -6.44
N LEU A 803 -5.93 25.75 -5.44
CA LEU A 803 -6.54 26.93 -4.82
C LEU A 803 -5.89 27.16 -3.45
N SER A 804 -5.48 28.39 -3.17
CA SER A 804 -4.80 28.79 -1.92
C SER A 804 -5.80 29.23 -0.84
N TYR A 805 -5.27 29.59 0.34
CA TYR A 805 -6.06 29.99 1.51
C TYR A 805 -7.12 31.05 1.23
N SER A 806 -6.83 32.05 0.39
CA SER A 806 -7.73 33.19 0.13
C SER A 806 -8.91 32.87 -0.78
N HIS A 807 -8.95 31.68 -1.39
CA HIS A 807 -10.03 31.33 -2.31
C HIS A 807 -11.35 31.07 -1.58
N ASN A 808 -12.46 31.59 -2.10
CA ASN A 808 -13.80 31.49 -1.50
C ASN A 808 -14.25 30.04 -1.24
N LEU A 809 -13.79 29.09 -2.05
CA LEU A 809 -13.99 27.64 -1.84
C LEU A 809 -13.65 27.17 -0.41
N TYR A 810 -12.64 27.73 0.25
CA TYR A 810 -12.28 27.36 1.63
C TYR A 810 -12.96 28.22 2.70
N HIS A 811 -13.95 29.01 2.31
CA HIS A 811 -14.75 29.85 3.19
C HIS A 811 -16.25 29.56 3.01
N PRO A 812 -16.69 28.29 2.96
CA PRO A 812 -18.06 27.98 2.55
C PRO A 812 -19.11 28.64 3.44
N ARG A 813 -18.88 28.76 4.76
CA ARG A 813 -19.84 29.44 5.65
C ARG A 813 -19.94 30.95 5.41
N LEU A 814 -18.86 31.60 4.96
CA LEU A 814 -18.89 33.03 4.64
C LEU A 814 -19.80 33.35 3.45
N PHE A 815 -19.82 32.46 2.45
CA PHE A 815 -20.53 32.70 1.18
C PHE A 815 -21.86 31.96 1.06
N ASN A 816 -22.08 30.91 1.84
CA ASN A 816 -23.26 30.03 1.74
C ASN A 816 -23.96 29.81 3.08
N MET A 817 -23.88 30.74 4.04
CA MET A 817 -24.50 30.57 5.37
C MET A 817 -25.98 30.15 5.29
N ASP A 818 -26.75 30.78 4.40
CA ASP A 818 -28.19 30.52 4.21
C ASP A 818 -28.48 29.18 3.51
N LEU A 819 -27.49 28.58 2.86
CA LEU A 819 -27.63 27.31 2.13
C LEU A 819 -27.15 26.11 2.95
N ILE A 820 -26.57 26.33 4.13
CA ILE A 820 -26.10 25.27 5.02
C ILE A 820 -27.27 24.80 5.89
N SER A 821 -27.35 23.49 6.12
CA SER A 821 -28.42 22.90 6.94
C SER A 821 -28.51 23.55 8.33
N HIS A 822 -29.72 23.79 8.80
CA HIS A 822 -29.98 24.30 10.15
C HIS A 822 -29.56 23.30 11.24
N ASP A 823 -29.44 22.02 10.88
CA ASP A 823 -28.95 20.96 11.76
C ASP A 823 -27.40 20.92 11.83
N ALA A 824 -26.70 21.69 10.98
CA ALA A 824 -25.25 21.78 11.03
C ALA A 824 -24.81 22.50 12.32
N PRO A 825 -23.64 22.14 12.90
CA PRO A 825 -23.12 22.82 14.07
C PRO A 825 -23.03 24.34 13.85
N PHE A 826 -23.46 25.11 14.85
CA PHE A 826 -23.29 26.56 14.84
C PHE A 826 -21.79 26.89 14.82
N VAL A 827 -21.45 27.87 14.00
CA VAL A 827 -20.11 28.41 13.86
C VAL A 827 -20.26 29.92 13.93
N ASN A 828 -19.55 30.54 14.87
CA ASN A 828 -19.50 31.99 14.93
C ASN A 828 -18.69 32.52 13.74
N ILE A 829 -19.35 33.26 12.83
CA ILE A 829 -18.68 33.90 11.69
C ILE A 829 -17.94 35.19 12.07
N ASP A 830 -18.29 35.78 13.23
CA ASP A 830 -17.57 36.94 13.78
C ASP A 830 -16.19 36.53 14.32
N ASP A 831 -16.02 35.25 14.69
CA ASP A 831 -14.75 34.60 15.03
C ASP A 831 -13.99 34.21 13.74
N GLY A 832 -13.89 35.16 12.81
CA GLY A 832 -13.66 34.96 11.38
C GLY A 832 -12.43 34.13 10.99
N TYR A 833 -12.31 33.84 9.69
CA TYR A 833 -11.15 33.14 9.15
C TYR A 833 -9.88 33.96 9.37
N ASN A 834 -8.81 33.29 9.80
CA ASN A 834 -7.52 33.93 9.96
C ASN A 834 -7.04 34.53 8.65
N ASN A 835 -6.56 35.77 8.71
CA ASN A 835 -5.86 36.40 7.59
C ASN A 835 -4.48 35.77 7.43
N ILE A 836 -4.38 34.78 6.55
CA ILE A 836 -3.11 34.10 6.25
C ILE A 836 -2.37 34.89 5.16
N PRO A 837 -1.12 35.32 5.39
CA PRO A 837 -0.32 35.99 4.36
C PRO A 837 -0.09 35.09 3.16
N ASP A 838 -0.01 35.67 1.96
CA ASP A 838 0.30 34.94 0.74
C ASP A 838 1.60 34.15 0.90
N GLN A 839 1.49 32.83 0.79
CA GLN A 839 2.61 31.90 0.88
C GLN A 839 3.11 31.58 -0.54
N ARG A 840 4.43 31.51 -0.73
CA ARG A 840 5.02 31.14 -2.03
C ARG A 840 4.76 29.67 -2.32
N MET A 841 3.93 29.42 -3.33
CA MET A 841 3.60 28.06 -3.79
C MET A 841 4.81 27.36 -4.42
N VAL A 842 4.86 26.04 -4.26
CA VAL A 842 5.78 25.19 -5.00
C VAL A 842 5.37 25.16 -6.48
N ASN A 843 6.31 25.53 -7.34
CA ASN A 843 6.20 25.43 -8.78
C ASN A 843 7.41 24.67 -9.31
N LYS A 844 7.48 24.44 -10.63
CA LYS A 844 8.56 23.64 -11.22
C LYS A 844 9.97 24.17 -10.93
N GLU A 845 10.11 25.48 -10.75
CA GLU A 845 11.39 26.15 -10.49
C GLU A 845 11.79 26.08 -9.02
N SER A 846 10.83 26.04 -8.10
CA SER A 846 11.07 26.00 -6.65
C SER A 846 11.11 24.60 -6.03
N ILE A 847 10.95 23.53 -6.81
CA ILE A 847 11.08 22.13 -6.32
C ILE A 847 12.44 21.91 -5.63
N HIS A 848 13.54 22.36 -6.24
CA HIS A 848 14.87 22.16 -5.66
C HIS A 848 15.06 22.94 -4.35
N GLU A 849 14.48 24.13 -4.27
CA GLU A 849 14.45 24.95 -3.05
C GLU A 849 13.72 24.22 -1.93
N TYR A 850 12.51 23.69 -2.20
CA TYR A 850 11.76 22.86 -1.26
C TYR A 850 12.58 21.65 -0.79
N MET A 851 13.18 20.90 -1.72
CA MET A 851 13.99 19.73 -1.39
C MET A 851 15.16 20.08 -0.47
N THR A 852 15.81 21.23 -0.70
CA THR A 852 16.92 21.73 0.13
C THR A 852 16.43 22.11 1.53
N LEU A 853 15.30 22.82 1.62
CA LEU A 853 14.69 23.27 2.88
C LEU A 853 14.29 22.09 3.78
N HIS A 854 13.58 21.10 3.25
CA HIS A 854 12.98 20.02 4.06
C HIS A 854 13.90 18.81 4.28
N PHE A 855 14.84 18.54 3.36
CA PHE A 855 15.74 17.37 3.46
C PHE A 855 17.19 17.71 3.81
N ASN A 856 17.53 19.01 3.92
CA ASN A 856 18.90 19.48 4.20
C ASN A 856 19.92 18.88 3.22
N MET A 857 19.57 18.95 1.93
CA MET A 857 20.40 18.48 0.82
C MET A 857 21.58 19.43 0.61
N ALA A 858 22.78 18.90 0.34
CA ALA A 858 23.90 19.75 -0.03
C ALA A 858 23.67 20.32 -1.44
N SER A 859 23.69 21.65 -1.56
CA SER A 859 23.64 22.32 -2.85
C SER A 859 24.94 22.03 -3.61
N LYS A 860 24.88 21.22 -4.67
CA LYS A 860 25.86 21.25 -5.76
C LYS A 860 25.27 20.69 -7.05
N ASN A 861 25.07 21.60 -8.00
CA ASN A 861 24.43 21.51 -9.30
C ASN A 861 25.03 20.50 -10.31
N GLU A 862 25.86 19.54 -9.91
CA GLU A 862 26.56 18.67 -10.86
C GLU A 862 25.64 17.57 -11.44
N PHE A 863 24.61 17.14 -10.71
CA PHE A 863 23.69 16.08 -11.16
C PHE A 863 22.22 16.43 -10.89
N ASN A 864 21.49 16.85 -11.93
CA ASN A 864 20.08 17.21 -11.80
C ASN A 864 19.18 15.96 -11.78
N MET A 865 18.86 15.48 -10.58
CA MET A 865 17.97 14.33 -10.36
C MET A 865 16.52 14.56 -10.81
N LEU A 866 16.04 15.79 -10.90
CA LEU A 866 14.65 16.11 -11.30
C LEU A 866 14.34 15.74 -12.76
N LYS A 867 15.38 15.53 -13.58
CA LYS A 867 15.24 15.01 -14.94
C LYS A 867 14.77 13.56 -14.98
N TYR A 868 15.05 12.77 -13.94
CA TYR A 868 14.70 11.35 -13.87
C TYR A 868 13.36 11.16 -13.16
N ARG A 869 12.50 10.36 -13.81
CA ARG A 869 11.10 10.13 -13.40
C ARG A 869 10.72 8.70 -13.70
N THR A 870 9.85 8.13 -12.87
CA THR A 870 9.28 6.81 -13.11
C THR A 870 8.30 6.81 -14.28
N ILE A 871 7.52 7.88 -14.45
CA ILE A 871 6.59 8.04 -15.57
C ILE A 871 7.02 9.20 -16.47
N GLY A 872 7.07 8.95 -17.78
CA GLY A 872 7.37 9.94 -18.80
C GLY A 872 6.23 10.91 -19.06
N LYS A 873 6.54 12.02 -19.75
CA LYS A 873 5.53 13.00 -20.18
C LYS A 873 4.46 12.39 -21.08
N GLU A 874 4.84 11.38 -21.85
CA GLU A 874 3.98 10.57 -22.71
C GLU A 874 3.07 9.58 -21.95
N GLY A 875 3.19 9.49 -20.62
CA GLY A 875 2.39 8.61 -19.77
C GLY A 875 2.88 7.15 -19.69
N TYR A 876 3.99 6.82 -20.37
CA TYR A 876 4.62 5.50 -20.26
C TYR A 876 5.57 5.44 -19.06
N VAL A 877 5.70 4.26 -18.47
CA VAL A 877 6.74 3.99 -17.47
C VAL A 877 8.12 4.14 -18.15
N LYS A 878 9.08 4.75 -17.47
CA LYS A 878 10.46 4.85 -17.93
C LYS A 878 11.27 3.65 -17.42
N PRO A 879 12.20 3.12 -18.21
CA PRO A 879 13.13 2.13 -17.70
C PRO A 879 13.99 2.70 -16.57
N VAL A 880 14.22 1.90 -15.53
CA VAL A 880 15.08 2.35 -14.43
C VAL A 880 16.55 2.42 -14.87
N GLU A 881 17.11 3.62 -14.77
CA GLU A 881 18.53 3.87 -14.97
C GLU A 881 19.35 3.53 -13.71
N LYS A 882 19.74 2.25 -13.55
CA LYS A 882 20.43 1.76 -12.34
C LYS A 882 21.79 2.41 -12.07
N TRP A 883 22.51 2.80 -13.12
CA TRP A 883 23.82 3.45 -13.00
C TRP A 883 23.75 4.74 -12.16
N ILE A 884 22.57 5.39 -12.09
CA ILE A 884 22.32 6.58 -11.28
C ILE A 884 22.54 6.32 -9.80
N ILE A 885 22.20 5.12 -9.29
CA ILE A 885 22.34 4.78 -7.87
C ILE A 885 23.81 4.93 -7.44
N GLU A 886 24.72 4.36 -8.23
CA GLU A 886 26.16 4.42 -7.97
C GLU A 886 26.75 5.81 -8.23
N ALA A 887 26.36 6.45 -9.34
CA ALA A 887 26.83 7.80 -9.66
C ALA A 887 26.44 8.80 -8.56
N TYR A 888 25.18 8.78 -8.15
CA TYR A 888 24.65 9.71 -7.15
C TYR A 888 25.22 9.46 -5.76
N PHE A 889 25.43 8.19 -5.39
CA PHE A 889 26.15 7.84 -4.16
C PHE A 889 27.58 8.40 -4.19
N ASN A 890 28.32 8.20 -5.28
CA ASN A 890 29.71 8.64 -5.37
C ASN A 890 29.89 10.15 -5.30
N ILE A 891 28.94 10.93 -5.84
CA ILE A 891 28.92 12.40 -5.73
C ILE A 891 28.69 12.82 -4.28
N ASN A 892 27.79 12.16 -3.56
CA ASN A 892 27.33 12.59 -2.24
C ASN A 892 27.96 11.83 -1.06
N LYS A 893 28.82 10.83 -1.30
CA LYS A 893 29.42 9.98 -0.25
C LYS A 893 30.22 10.77 0.79
N SER A 894 30.86 11.87 0.38
CA SER A 894 31.62 12.71 1.31
C SER A 894 30.71 13.37 2.37
N LEU A 895 29.54 13.85 1.97
CA LEU A 895 28.50 14.37 2.87
C LEU A 895 27.94 13.24 3.75
N TYR A 896 27.67 12.08 3.15
CA TYR A 896 27.17 10.92 3.87
C TYR A 896 28.14 10.48 4.98
N TYR A 897 29.43 10.45 4.69
CA TYR A 897 30.46 10.09 5.68
C TYR A 897 30.64 11.16 6.76
N LYS A 898 30.50 12.45 6.41
CA LYS A 898 30.48 13.55 7.39
C LYS A 898 29.33 13.46 8.39
N LYS A 899 28.17 12.91 7.97
CA LYS A 899 27.02 12.66 8.86
C LYS A 899 27.20 11.42 9.75
N GLY A 900 28.38 10.79 9.75
CA GLY A 900 28.73 9.70 10.66
C GLY A 900 28.46 8.29 10.12
N TYR A 901 28.08 8.14 8.84
CA TYR A 901 27.86 6.84 8.21
C TYR A 901 29.15 6.33 7.58
N LYS A 902 29.82 5.31 8.12
CA LYS A 902 31.09 4.82 7.58
C LYS A 902 31.00 3.38 7.03
N PRO A 903 31.93 2.98 6.12
CA PRO A 903 32.03 1.60 5.63
C PRO A 903 32.35 0.56 6.72
N ASN A 904 32.93 0.97 7.85
CA ASN A 904 33.39 0.07 8.91
C ASN A 904 32.47 0.06 10.15
N ASP A 905 31.31 0.71 10.10
CA ASP A 905 30.38 0.77 11.23
C ASP A 905 29.53 -0.51 11.30
N VAL A 906 30.11 -1.60 11.80
CA VAL A 906 29.31 -2.70 12.36
C VAL A 906 29.32 -2.51 13.87
N LYS A 907 28.25 -1.91 14.41
CA LYS A 907 28.06 -1.88 15.87
C LYS A 907 27.80 -3.32 16.33
N GLY A 908 28.76 -3.90 17.05
CA GLY A 908 28.50 -5.09 17.86
C GLY A 908 27.49 -4.73 18.93
N ASN A 909 26.27 -5.26 18.85
CA ASN A 909 25.28 -5.07 19.90
C ASN A 909 25.69 -5.89 21.13
N SER A 910 26.05 -5.20 22.22
CA SER A 910 25.77 -5.69 23.56
C SER A 910 24.29 -5.41 23.84
N VAL A 911 23.47 -6.45 23.90
CA VAL A 911 22.08 -6.36 24.38
C VAL A 911 22.05 -6.76 25.85
N MET A 912 21.21 -6.05 26.62
CA MET A 912 20.82 -6.23 28.03
C MET A 912 21.64 -5.48 29.09
N CYS A 913 21.06 -4.39 29.60
CA CYS A 913 20.68 -4.29 31.01
C CYS A 913 19.36 -3.53 31.10
N GLN A 914 18.26 -4.25 31.36
CA GLN A 914 17.09 -3.66 32.01
C GLN A 914 17.49 -3.29 33.46
N PRO A 915 16.90 -2.25 34.07
CA PRO A 915 17.14 -1.97 35.48
C PRO A 915 16.50 -3.06 36.32
N ILE A 916 17.32 -3.77 37.11
CA ILE A 916 16.84 -4.62 38.19
C ILE A 916 16.24 -3.70 39.26
N VAL A 917 15.01 -4.03 39.64
CA VAL A 917 14.35 -3.53 40.84
C VAL A 917 15.09 -4.09 42.05
N ASP A 918 15.78 -3.24 42.81
CA ASP A 918 16.31 -3.61 44.13
C ASP A 918 15.48 -2.94 45.22
N ASN A 919 14.71 -3.77 45.93
CA ASN A 919 14.20 -3.50 47.27
C ASN A 919 15.24 -4.02 48.28
N SER A 920 15.97 -3.13 48.93
CA SER A 920 16.48 -3.35 50.30
C SER A 920 17.00 -2.04 50.89
N GLY A 921 16.51 -1.69 52.07
CA GLY A 921 16.71 -0.40 52.72
C GLY A 921 18.02 -0.20 53.49
N ASP A 922 18.12 1.04 53.99
CA ASP A 922 18.93 1.59 55.10
C ASP A 922 20.44 1.30 55.16
N THR A 923 21.25 2.35 55.02
CA THR A 923 21.69 3.19 56.17
C THR A 923 22.47 4.45 55.72
N SER A 924 22.09 5.59 56.30
CA SER A 924 22.82 6.84 56.61
C SER A 924 24.22 7.13 56.00
N SER A 925 24.41 8.32 55.43
CA SER A 925 25.12 9.46 56.08
C SER A 925 25.31 10.66 55.13
N GLU A 926 25.19 11.84 55.72
CA GLU A 926 25.24 13.20 55.14
C GLU A 926 26.60 13.56 54.51
N ILE A 927 26.62 14.54 53.59
CA ILE A 927 27.36 15.82 53.72
C ILE A 927 27.09 16.72 52.50
N ASP A 928 26.77 17.97 52.80
CA ASP A 928 26.49 19.13 51.94
C ASP A 928 27.63 19.57 50.99
N ALA A 929 27.30 20.24 49.88
CA ALA A 929 27.74 21.63 49.59
C ALA A 929 27.32 22.16 48.19
N VAL A 930 26.39 23.11 48.24
CA VAL A 930 26.19 24.37 47.51
C VAL A 930 27.32 24.86 46.54
N ILE A 931 26.95 25.35 45.33
CA ILE A 931 27.08 26.76 44.82
C ILE A 931 27.04 26.82 43.26
N GLU A 932 26.32 27.84 42.82
CA GLU A 932 25.90 28.33 41.50
C GLU A 932 26.99 28.77 40.48
N PRO A 933 26.59 29.16 39.24
CA PRO A 933 27.42 29.24 38.03
C PRO A 933 28.01 30.64 37.78
N ASN A 934 29.00 30.75 36.88
CA ASN A 934 29.39 32.03 36.29
C ASN A 934 29.71 31.91 34.79
N ALA A 935 29.02 32.75 34.02
CA ALA A 935 29.43 33.25 32.72
C ALA A 935 30.60 34.24 32.88
N ILE A 936 31.35 34.51 31.80
CA ILE A 936 31.84 35.84 31.34
C ILE A 936 32.64 35.69 30.03
N LEU A 937 32.06 36.28 28.98
CA LEU A 937 32.53 37.18 27.91
C LEU A 937 34.03 37.36 27.53
N GLU A 938 34.20 37.45 26.19
CA GLU A 938 34.96 38.41 25.35
C GLU A 938 36.47 38.65 25.55
N ASN A 939 37.26 38.49 24.46
CA ASN A 939 37.66 39.63 23.60
C ASN A 939 38.48 39.20 22.34
N ASP A 940 38.31 40.05 21.32
CA ASP A 940 39.03 40.25 20.03
C ASP A 940 38.56 39.52 18.76
#